data_AF-A0AAE1CD32-F1
#
_entry.id   AF-A0AAE1CD32-F1
#
_cell.length_a   1.000
_cell.length_b   1.000
_cell.length_c   1.000
_cell.angle_alpha   90.00
_cell.angle_beta   90.00
_cell.angle_gamma   90.00
#
_symmetry.space_group_name_H-M   'P 1'
#
loop_
_entity.id
_entity.type
_entity.pdbx_description
1 polymer ?
#
loop_
_entity_poly.entity_id
_entity_poly.type
_entity_poly.pdbx_seq_one_letter_code
_entity_poly.pdbx_strand_id
1 'polypeptide(L)'
;MDQNGGVYLGTWINWSRGPVFGATLTLTRENGNLLIAFTAFYVGLVSSRFWRIFCLAFHRYYSTPTPQDGLFHQRQAILRNSATPESSLLSLGQLYWAWRRSAERALWRMLPTFLFALLSIIAFTAASGFSSRISTAIGNEVLLDGTNCGILRGFSTDTVPGTIMDAAILNAYVGTHMSNVAKYAQQCYGPQTSRSDMFDCASFIIDQLPMQVNESAECPFKDGICRSENSNIRLDSGYIDSRDHLGLNAPQHQSIQVRRVFHCAPLHTEGYTSDVAGLNQSYTRYHYGYSHVPDPIAKGPSNFTYEADTLEVQPQQSFTINGTVDFDESDFLPIDALTRADGDVTLVFLVGNGVQFMGPANDDWYRATAPGATVTNKDLNTSSTSFQPVEAASPLGCVEQFQFCNAALPPESRCGPLASLRDASAGAAPLFGNLTPETFRNNVNDTSDNMEATRYLQFMATLIITVGSPSDYLVNLKAKALMSQETMASGWQMPIPDNQWKLDVTYWMSIWLAALQSSFVDVAVGTTDPVLKRTLLGPRDPYQREMCNNQKIQTNGYTSFSLFGLYFVLVGGLLVIITSYVLEPVLHFVERRRMNNQYKHMEWTANETLHLQNLGFQGLGRGTWSRYTNDVPITEQAVAFESLALGHGDVKRESSGEAAPDMGYPQKPTTPSAGGFGSMETINHDSESGVGQTPLEVSPEHQALYQSLKHVRTELDTVSPASTMVAQFPDPGSRYE
;
A
#
# COMPACT_ATOMS: atom_id res chain seq x y z
N MET A 1 16.18 -7.57 -4.19
CA MET A 1 15.75 -6.27 -4.72
C MET A 1 16.38 -5.19 -3.86
N ASP A 2 17.43 -4.55 -4.35
CA ASP A 2 18.04 -3.41 -3.65
C ASP A 2 17.16 -2.16 -3.78
N GLN A 3 17.17 -1.38 -2.70
CA GLN A 3 16.29 -0.26 -2.41
C GLN A 3 16.55 0.95 -3.33
N ASN A 4 15.46 1.67 -3.67
CA ASN A 4 15.35 3.00 -4.33
C ASN A 4 15.16 3.13 -5.86
N GLY A 5 14.96 2.07 -6.65
CA GLY A 5 14.94 2.21 -8.13
C GLY A 5 13.65 1.86 -8.91
N GLY A 6 12.58 1.38 -8.28
CA GLY A 6 11.49 0.71 -9.04
C GLY A 6 10.05 1.07 -8.67
N VAL A 7 9.82 2.06 -7.81
CA VAL A 7 8.47 2.48 -7.37
C VAL A 7 8.21 3.90 -7.82
N TYR A 8 7.03 4.14 -8.40
CA TYR A 8 6.59 5.46 -8.80
C TYR A 8 6.23 6.32 -7.58
N LEU A 9 6.92 7.46 -7.43
CA LEU A 9 6.64 8.45 -6.39
C LEU A 9 5.78 9.56 -6.97
N GLY A 10 4.67 9.86 -6.30
CA GLY A 10 3.72 10.87 -6.74
C GLY A 10 2.28 10.35 -6.76
N THR A 11 1.45 11.03 -7.54
CA THR A 11 0.01 10.79 -7.58
C THR A 11 -0.36 9.78 -8.66
N TRP A 12 -1.22 8.82 -8.31
CA TRP A 12 -1.77 7.82 -9.23
C TRP A 12 -3.17 7.38 -8.76
N ILE A 13 -3.87 6.61 -9.58
CA ILE A 13 -5.23 6.14 -9.28
C ILE A 13 -5.19 4.64 -9.03
N ASN A 14 -5.53 4.22 -7.80
CA ASN A 14 -5.79 2.82 -7.51
C ASN A 14 -7.20 2.44 -7.96
N TRP A 15 -7.29 1.82 -9.13
CA TRP A 15 -8.57 1.47 -9.74
C TRP A 15 -9.38 0.46 -8.94
N SER A 16 -8.77 -0.25 -7.97
CA SER A 16 -9.48 -1.09 -7.00
C SER A 16 -10.53 -0.33 -6.19
N ARG A 17 -10.33 0.98 -6.02
CA ARG A 17 -11.19 1.90 -5.25
C ARG A 17 -11.91 2.93 -6.10
N GLY A 18 -11.86 2.75 -7.42
CA GLY A 18 -12.43 3.69 -8.39
C GLY A 18 -11.66 5.02 -8.51
N PRO A 19 -12.10 5.92 -9.39
CA PRO A 19 -11.33 7.11 -9.77
C PRO A 19 -11.21 8.16 -8.66
N VAL A 20 -12.18 8.23 -7.74
CA VAL A 20 -12.23 9.26 -6.69
C VAL A 20 -11.54 8.79 -5.41
N PHE A 21 -12.01 7.70 -4.81
CA PHE A 21 -11.45 7.17 -3.57
C PHE A 21 -10.11 6.44 -3.79
N GLY A 22 -9.81 6.05 -5.04
CA GLY A 22 -8.53 5.48 -5.44
C GLY A 22 -7.43 6.51 -5.72
N ALA A 23 -7.72 7.81 -5.71
CA ALA A 23 -6.69 8.83 -5.85
C ALA A 23 -5.66 8.70 -4.71
N THR A 24 -4.44 8.33 -5.07
CA THR A 24 -3.38 7.87 -4.16
C THR A 24 -2.12 8.71 -4.37
N LEU A 25 -1.45 9.06 -3.28
CA LEU A 25 -0.13 9.67 -3.28
C LEU A 25 0.87 8.71 -2.62
N THR A 26 1.88 8.25 -3.37
CA THR A 26 2.96 7.42 -2.84
C THR A 26 4.19 8.26 -2.58
N LEU A 27 4.74 8.13 -1.37
CA LEU A 27 5.95 8.80 -0.91
C LEU A 27 6.95 7.79 -0.34
N THR A 28 8.21 8.20 -0.24
CA THR A 28 9.19 7.48 0.59
C THR A 28 8.70 7.43 2.03
N ARG A 29 9.11 6.40 2.78
CA ARG A 29 8.70 6.22 4.18
C ARG A 29 9.03 7.43 5.07
N GLU A 30 10.17 8.06 4.84
CA GLU A 30 10.58 9.28 5.54
C GLU A 30 9.62 10.45 5.29
N ASN A 31 9.35 10.78 4.03
CA ASN A 31 8.45 11.86 3.66
C ASN A 31 6.99 11.56 4.06
N GLY A 32 6.59 10.29 4.00
CA GLY A 32 5.29 9.84 4.51
C GLY A 32 5.12 10.11 6.01
N ASN A 33 6.14 9.79 6.82
CA ASN A 33 6.12 10.08 8.25
C ASN A 33 6.03 11.58 8.54
N LEU A 34 6.73 12.42 7.76
CA LEU A 34 6.63 13.88 7.87
C LEU A 34 5.20 14.37 7.55
N LEU A 35 4.55 13.82 6.52
CA LEU A 35 3.18 14.18 6.17
C LEU A 35 2.17 13.76 7.24
N ILE A 36 2.34 12.58 7.86
CA ILE A 36 1.51 12.13 8.99
C ILE A 36 1.66 13.10 10.16
N ALA A 37 2.90 13.43 10.54
CA ALA A 37 3.17 14.37 11.63
C ALA A 37 2.57 15.76 11.36
N PHE A 38 2.74 16.28 10.14
CA PHE A 38 2.12 17.54 9.72
C PHE A 38 0.60 17.49 9.84
N THR A 39 -0.04 16.42 9.36
CA THR A 39 -1.50 16.29 9.39
C THR A 39 -2.02 16.20 10.84
N ALA A 40 -1.32 15.48 11.72
CA ALA A 40 -1.66 15.41 13.14
C ALA A 40 -1.60 16.78 13.84
N PHE A 41 -0.53 17.54 13.58
CA PHE A 41 -0.38 18.91 14.08
C PHE A 41 -1.46 19.85 13.53
N TYR A 42 -1.73 19.75 12.22
CA TYR A 42 -2.75 20.54 11.54
C TYR A 42 -4.15 20.32 12.13
N VAL A 43 -4.54 19.08 12.42
CA VAL A 43 -5.81 18.76 13.09
C VAL A 43 -5.89 19.42 14.48
N GLY A 44 -4.77 19.48 15.21
CA GLY A 44 -4.69 20.21 16.48
C GLY A 44 -4.96 21.71 16.33
N LEU A 45 -4.41 22.35 15.30
CA LEU A 45 -4.70 23.75 14.98
C LEU A 45 -6.19 23.95 14.64
N VAL A 46 -6.77 23.06 13.82
CA VAL A 46 -8.20 23.10 13.46
C VAL A 46 -9.09 22.98 14.69
N SER A 47 -8.74 22.10 15.65
CA SER A 47 -9.45 21.96 16.93
C SER A 47 -9.56 23.29 17.69
N SER A 48 -8.46 24.03 17.80
CA SER A 48 -8.47 25.35 18.48
C SER A 48 -9.40 26.36 17.80
N ARG A 49 -9.44 26.37 16.46
CA ARG A 49 -10.27 27.30 15.67
C ARG A 49 -11.73 26.91 15.65
N PHE A 50 -12.00 25.61 15.56
CA PHE A 50 -13.33 25.04 15.74
C PHE A 50 -13.90 25.45 17.09
N TRP A 51 -13.13 25.27 18.17
CA TRP A 51 -13.54 25.66 19.51
C TRP A 51 -13.89 27.14 19.63
N ARG A 52 -13.08 28.03 19.05
CA ARG A 52 -13.35 29.48 19.03
C ARG A 52 -14.70 29.84 18.40
N ILE A 53 -15.10 29.16 17.32
CA ILE A 53 -16.42 29.36 16.69
C ILE A 53 -17.54 29.03 17.66
N PHE A 54 -17.42 27.90 18.37
CA PHE A 54 -18.44 27.47 19.32
C PHE A 54 -18.45 28.30 20.61
N CYS A 55 -17.30 28.77 21.09
CA CYS A 55 -17.23 29.75 22.17
C CYS A 55 -18.05 31.01 21.84
N LEU A 56 -17.89 31.56 20.63
CA LEU A 56 -18.69 32.69 20.16
C LEU A 56 -20.18 32.36 20.07
N ALA A 57 -20.53 31.18 19.56
CA ALA A 57 -21.91 30.73 19.46
C ALA A 57 -22.57 30.57 20.85
N PHE A 58 -21.90 29.89 21.79
CA PHE A 58 -22.39 29.72 23.15
C PHE A 58 -22.49 31.05 23.89
N HIS A 59 -21.47 31.92 23.76
CA HIS A 59 -21.50 33.24 24.40
C HIS A 59 -22.73 34.02 23.95
N ARG A 60 -22.93 34.12 22.63
CA ARG A 60 -24.08 34.81 22.03
C ARG A 60 -25.42 34.16 22.34
N TYR A 61 -25.48 32.83 22.45
CA TYR A 61 -26.68 32.10 22.83
C TYR A 61 -27.09 32.44 24.27
N TYR A 62 -26.13 32.46 25.18
CA TYR A 62 -26.37 32.77 26.58
C TYR A 62 -26.47 34.27 26.90
N SER A 63 -25.97 35.14 26.03
CA SER A 63 -25.99 36.61 26.21
C SER A 63 -27.40 37.15 26.40
N THR A 64 -27.61 37.92 27.48
CA THR A 64 -28.90 38.53 27.82
C THR A 64 -28.67 39.90 28.49
N PRO A 65 -29.48 40.93 28.19
CA PRO A 65 -29.38 42.24 28.84
C PRO A 65 -29.95 42.26 30.27
N THR A 66 -30.64 41.20 30.69
CA THR A 66 -31.20 41.10 32.05
C THR A 66 -30.08 40.94 33.10
N PRO A 67 -30.22 41.51 34.31
CA PRO A 67 -29.28 41.26 35.40
C PRO A 67 -29.11 39.75 35.69
N GLN A 68 -27.86 39.30 35.82
CA GLN A 68 -27.49 37.91 36.09
C GLN A 68 -26.46 37.84 37.23
N ASP A 69 -26.20 36.63 37.73
CA ASP A 69 -25.27 36.39 38.83
C ASP A 69 -23.80 36.30 38.38
N GLY A 70 -22.87 36.24 39.35
CA GLY A 70 -21.44 36.16 39.06
C GLY A 70 -21.03 34.93 38.24
N LEU A 71 -21.70 33.79 38.44
CA LEU A 71 -21.48 32.57 37.65
C LEU A 71 -21.74 32.79 36.16
N PHE A 72 -22.80 33.53 35.81
CA PHE A 72 -23.10 33.89 34.43
C PHE A 72 -21.96 34.68 33.78
N HIS A 73 -21.54 35.78 34.41
CA HIS A 73 -20.54 36.69 33.86
C HIS A 73 -19.16 36.03 33.77
N GLN A 74 -18.77 35.23 34.77
CA GLN A 74 -17.52 34.49 34.74
C GLN A 74 -17.50 33.42 33.64
N ARG A 75 -18.64 32.75 33.37
CA ARG A 75 -18.75 31.84 32.23
C ARG A 75 -18.58 32.59 30.90
N GLN A 76 -19.20 33.76 30.74
CA GLN A 76 -19.04 34.57 29.53
C GLN A 76 -17.60 35.04 29.32
N ALA A 77 -16.92 35.43 30.39
CA ALA A 77 -15.49 35.76 30.36
C ALA A 77 -14.63 34.56 29.94
N ILE A 78 -14.90 33.35 30.46
CA ILE A 78 -14.18 32.14 30.03
C ILE A 78 -14.41 31.86 28.54
N LEU A 79 -15.67 31.89 28.07
CA LEU A 79 -15.98 31.64 26.66
C LEU A 79 -15.28 32.62 25.72
N ARG A 80 -15.15 33.90 26.10
CA ARG A 80 -14.43 34.89 25.29
C ARG A 80 -12.92 34.65 25.24
N ASN A 81 -12.32 34.24 26.36
CA ASN A 81 -10.86 34.27 26.51
C ASN A 81 -10.19 32.91 26.31
N SER A 82 -10.89 31.80 26.50
CA SER A 82 -10.29 30.48 26.33
C SER A 82 -10.01 30.15 24.86
N ALA A 83 -8.75 29.84 24.56
CA ALA A 83 -8.28 29.59 23.20
C ALA A 83 -8.53 28.17 22.70
N THR A 84 -8.61 27.21 23.63
CA THR A 84 -8.68 25.78 23.31
C THR A 84 -9.74 25.09 24.18
N PRO A 85 -10.26 23.92 23.76
CA PRO A 85 -11.24 23.22 24.57
C PRO A 85 -10.65 22.69 25.89
N GLU A 86 -9.36 22.35 25.93
CA GLU A 86 -8.66 21.86 27.13
C GLU A 86 -8.57 22.94 28.21
N SER A 87 -8.13 24.14 27.83
CA SER A 87 -8.07 25.29 28.74
C SER A 87 -9.46 25.67 29.25
N SER A 88 -10.47 25.61 28.39
CA SER A 88 -11.87 25.86 28.76
C SER A 88 -12.39 24.82 29.74
N LEU A 89 -12.12 23.52 29.51
CA LEU A 89 -12.58 22.44 30.37
C LEU A 89 -12.07 22.63 31.81
N LEU A 90 -10.78 22.96 31.96
CA LEU A 90 -10.17 23.25 33.25
C LEU A 90 -10.79 24.47 33.92
N SER A 91 -10.90 25.60 33.21
CA SER A 91 -11.48 26.84 33.77
C SER A 91 -12.96 26.68 34.14
N LEU A 92 -13.75 26.01 33.31
CA LEU A 92 -15.17 25.73 33.59
C LEU A 92 -15.32 24.75 34.77
N GLY A 93 -14.43 23.78 34.92
CA GLY A 93 -14.40 22.86 36.07
C GLY A 93 -14.06 23.57 37.38
N GLN A 94 -13.05 24.45 37.37
CA GLN A 94 -12.71 25.32 38.50
C GLN A 94 -13.88 26.24 38.88
N LEU A 95 -14.51 26.85 37.87
CA LEU A 95 -15.66 27.72 38.05
C LEU A 95 -16.84 26.95 38.68
N TYR A 96 -17.15 25.75 38.18
CA TYR A 96 -18.15 24.89 38.80
C TYR A 96 -17.80 24.59 40.26
N TRP A 97 -16.55 24.20 40.55
CA TRP A 97 -16.14 23.86 41.91
C TRP A 97 -16.29 25.02 42.90
N ALA A 98 -15.95 26.24 42.46
CA ALA A 98 -16.09 27.45 43.25
C ALA A 98 -17.55 27.78 43.58
N TRP A 99 -18.46 27.61 42.60
CA TRP A 99 -19.87 28.00 42.74
C TRP A 99 -20.82 26.86 43.14
N ARG A 100 -20.34 25.61 43.23
CA ARG A 100 -21.19 24.42 43.46
C ARG A 100 -22.09 24.47 44.70
N ARG A 101 -21.74 25.27 45.71
CA ARG A 101 -22.53 25.45 46.94
C ARG A 101 -23.31 26.76 47.00
N SER A 102 -23.00 27.71 46.10
CA SER A 102 -23.44 29.11 46.22
C SER A 102 -24.35 29.56 45.09
N ALA A 103 -24.25 28.95 43.90
CA ALA A 103 -25.11 29.28 42.76
C ALA A 103 -26.19 28.22 42.56
N GLU A 104 -27.42 28.66 42.29
CA GLU A 104 -28.52 27.76 41.95
C GLU A 104 -28.27 27.06 40.61
N ARG A 105 -28.51 25.75 40.59
CA ARG A 105 -28.40 24.90 39.39
C ARG A 105 -27.06 25.07 38.65
N ALA A 106 -25.98 25.32 39.39
CA ALA A 106 -24.64 25.58 38.84
C ALA A 106 -24.20 24.50 37.84
N LEU A 107 -24.46 23.22 38.16
CA LEU A 107 -24.14 22.10 37.27
C LEU A 107 -24.84 22.23 35.91
N TRP A 108 -26.16 22.41 35.90
CA TRP A 108 -26.95 22.48 34.66
C TRP A 108 -26.59 23.67 33.77
N ARG A 109 -26.15 24.79 34.37
CA ARG A 109 -25.74 25.99 33.62
C ARG A 109 -24.37 25.85 32.95
N MET A 110 -23.52 24.95 33.48
CA MET A 110 -22.16 24.70 32.99
C MET A 110 -22.09 23.44 32.11
N LEU A 111 -22.98 22.48 32.34
CA LEU A 111 -22.95 21.16 31.73
C LEU A 111 -22.91 21.18 30.19
N PRO A 112 -23.70 21.99 29.45
CA PRO A 112 -23.67 21.95 27.99
C PRO A 112 -22.31 22.34 27.40
N THR A 113 -21.72 23.44 27.88
CA THR A 113 -20.39 23.92 27.46
C THR A 113 -19.28 22.99 27.91
N PHE A 114 -19.39 22.41 29.11
CA PHE A 114 -18.42 21.45 29.64
C PHE A 114 -18.42 20.15 28.84
N LEU A 115 -19.59 19.57 28.58
CA LEU A 115 -19.74 18.35 27.78
C LEU A 115 -19.26 18.59 26.34
N PHE A 116 -19.57 19.75 25.75
CA PHE A 116 -19.11 20.08 24.41
C PHE A 116 -17.58 20.23 24.33
N ALA A 117 -16.94 20.83 25.35
CA ALA A 117 -15.48 20.87 25.45
C ALA A 117 -14.88 19.47 25.52
N LEU A 118 -15.43 18.62 26.40
CA LEU A 118 -14.98 17.23 26.56
C LEU A 118 -15.13 16.42 25.27
N LEU A 119 -16.29 16.51 24.61
CA LEU A 119 -16.55 15.84 23.33
C LEU A 119 -15.62 16.35 22.23
N SER A 120 -15.33 17.64 22.19
CA SER A 120 -14.39 18.22 21.23
C SER A 120 -12.97 17.67 21.44
N ILE A 121 -12.49 17.61 22.69
CA ILE A 121 -11.18 17.04 23.03
C ILE A 121 -11.10 15.59 22.57
N ILE A 122 -12.10 14.77 22.92
CA ILE A 122 -12.13 13.36 22.54
C ILE A 122 -12.13 13.21 21.01
N ALA A 123 -13.00 13.95 20.31
CA ALA A 123 -13.14 13.87 18.86
C ALA A 123 -11.87 14.29 18.13
N PHE A 124 -11.26 15.43 18.49
CA PHE A 124 -10.05 15.93 17.81
C PHE A 124 -8.79 15.17 18.20
N THR A 125 -8.69 14.66 19.44
CA THR A 125 -7.59 13.76 19.83
C THR A 125 -7.67 12.45 19.05
N ALA A 126 -8.87 11.87 18.92
CA ALA A 126 -9.09 10.70 18.10
C ALA A 126 -8.77 10.99 16.62
N ALA A 127 -9.27 12.10 16.06
CA ALA A 127 -8.98 12.49 14.68
C ALA A 127 -7.48 12.71 14.42
N SER A 128 -6.75 13.30 15.37
CA SER A 128 -5.30 13.47 15.28
C SER A 128 -4.56 12.13 15.31
N GLY A 129 -4.93 11.21 16.20
CA GLY A 129 -4.35 9.85 16.24
C GLY A 129 -4.67 9.02 14.98
N PHE A 130 -5.88 9.15 14.45
CA PHE A 130 -6.30 8.51 13.21
C PHE A 130 -5.79 9.20 11.94
N SER A 131 -5.01 10.28 12.02
CA SER A 131 -4.37 10.88 10.82
C SER A 131 -3.49 9.87 10.07
N SER A 132 -2.83 8.97 10.81
CA SER A 132 -2.09 7.82 10.25
C SER A 132 -2.97 6.86 9.45
N ARG A 133 -4.29 6.82 9.71
CA ARG A 133 -5.24 6.02 8.95
C ARG A 133 -5.45 6.50 7.52
N ILE A 134 -5.11 7.74 7.20
CA ILE A 134 -5.14 8.24 5.81
C ILE A 134 -4.19 7.44 4.92
N SER A 135 -3.08 6.95 5.49
CA SER A 135 -2.17 6.04 4.81
C SER A 135 -2.63 4.58 4.89
N THR A 136 -2.90 4.06 6.10
CA THR A 136 -3.28 2.64 6.23
C THR A 136 -4.59 2.28 5.56
N ALA A 137 -5.45 3.26 5.26
CA ALA A 137 -6.63 3.06 4.44
C ALA A 137 -6.24 2.46 3.09
N ILE A 138 -5.15 2.89 2.46
CA ILE A 138 -4.66 2.37 1.16
C ILE A 138 -3.92 1.04 1.32
N GLY A 139 -3.23 0.86 2.44
CA GLY A 139 -2.37 -0.29 2.69
C GLY A 139 -0.98 -0.08 2.13
N ASN A 140 -0.26 -1.19 1.92
CA ASN A 140 1.12 -1.20 1.43
C ASN A 140 1.21 -1.29 -0.10
N GLU A 141 0.10 -1.05 -0.80
CA GLU A 141 0.04 -1.05 -2.25
C GLU A 141 0.77 0.16 -2.81
N VAL A 142 1.67 -0.09 -3.76
CA VAL A 142 2.39 0.94 -4.52
C VAL A 142 2.36 0.63 -6.00
N LEU A 143 2.56 1.66 -6.82
CA LEU A 143 2.70 1.56 -8.26
C LEU A 143 4.19 1.43 -8.63
N LEU A 144 4.52 0.52 -9.54
CA LEU A 144 5.88 0.39 -10.06
C LEU A 144 6.22 1.50 -11.05
N ASP A 145 7.51 1.80 -11.16
CA ASP A 145 8.04 2.65 -12.22
C ASP A 145 8.27 1.83 -13.50
N GLY A 146 7.40 2.01 -14.50
CA GLY A 146 7.42 1.32 -15.78
C GLY A 146 8.39 1.89 -16.83
N THR A 147 9.32 2.77 -16.44
CA THR A 147 10.21 3.46 -17.39
C THR A 147 11.04 2.50 -18.25
N ASN A 148 11.54 1.41 -17.67
CA ASN A 148 12.36 0.40 -18.36
C ASN A 148 11.57 -0.86 -18.75
N CYS A 149 10.24 -0.81 -18.73
CA CYS A 149 9.43 -1.98 -18.97
C CYS A 149 9.67 -2.64 -20.34
N GLY A 150 9.43 -3.95 -20.40
CA GLY A 150 9.41 -4.70 -21.64
C GLY A 150 9.47 -6.20 -21.42
N ILE A 151 9.18 -6.95 -22.48
CA ILE A 151 9.24 -8.41 -22.47
C ILE A 151 10.64 -8.86 -22.92
N LEU A 152 11.33 -9.64 -22.10
CA LEU A 152 12.57 -10.29 -22.51
C LEU A 152 12.23 -11.51 -23.39
N ARG A 153 12.77 -11.57 -24.61
CA ARG A 153 12.61 -12.72 -25.54
C ARG A 153 13.39 -13.96 -25.08
N GLY A 154 13.17 -14.42 -23.85
CA GLY A 154 13.93 -15.51 -23.24
C GLY A 154 13.62 -16.90 -23.80
N PHE A 155 12.41 -17.10 -24.32
CA PHE A 155 11.85 -18.44 -24.56
C PHE A 155 11.58 -18.73 -26.05
N SER A 156 11.79 -17.78 -26.95
CA SER A 156 11.59 -17.95 -28.39
C SER A 156 12.91 -18.22 -29.10
N THR A 157 12.98 -19.31 -29.85
CA THR A 157 14.10 -19.75 -30.71
C THR A 157 14.36 -18.83 -31.91
N ASP A 158 13.48 -17.87 -32.18
CA ASP A 158 13.66 -16.89 -33.24
C ASP A 158 14.75 -15.87 -32.87
N THR A 159 15.96 -16.13 -33.38
CA THR A 159 17.09 -15.22 -33.53
C THR A 159 17.14 -14.13 -32.45
N VAL A 160 17.75 -14.44 -31.31
CA VAL A 160 18.25 -13.41 -30.39
C VAL A 160 19.09 -12.45 -31.24
N PRO A 161 18.71 -11.17 -31.40
CA PRO A 161 19.52 -10.23 -32.16
C PRO A 161 20.82 -10.00 -31.36
N GLY A 162 21.89 -10.69 -31.74
CA GLY A 162 23.11 -10.65 -30.96
C GLY A 162 24.11 -11.77 -31.26
N THR A 163 25.10 -11.84 -30.38
CA THR A 163 26.16 -12.84 -30.39
C THR A 163 25.75 -14.08 -29.60
N ILE A 164 26.47 -15.19 -29.76
CA ILE A 164 26.31 -16.41 -28.95
C ILE A 164 26.40 -16.10 -27.43
N MET A 165 27.20 -15.09 -27.06
CA MET A 165 27.33 -14.68 -25.65
C MET A 165 26.07 -13.99 -25.12
N ASP A 166 25.35 -13.24 -25.95
CA ASP A 166 24.09 -12.61 -25.54
C ASP A 166 23.02 -13.67 -25.26
N ALA A 167 22.98 -14.75 -26.06
CA ALA A 167 22.13 -15.90 -25.82
C ALA A 167 22.50 -16.65 -24.52
N ALA A 168 23.80 -16.80 -24.23
CA ALA A 168 24.25 -17.43 -22.99
C ALA A 168 23.84 -16.62 -21.74
N ILE A 169 23.96 -15.30 -21.79
CA ILE A 169 23.53 -14.40 -20.69
C ILE A 169 22.02 -14.47 -20.49
N LEU A 170 21.26 -14.48 -21.59
CA LEU A 170 19.80 -14.62 -21.55
C LEU A 170 19.38 -15.97 -20.93
N ASN A 171 20.01 -17.08 -21.33
CA ASN A 171 19.75 -18.40 -20.76
C ASN A 171 20.10 -18.46 -19.27
N ALA A 172 21.20 -17.82 -18.85
CA ALA A 172 21.56 -17.71 -17.43
C ALA A 172 20.52 -16.90 -16.64
N TYR A 173 19.98 -15.82 -17.22
CA TYR A 173 18.89 -15.05 -16.64
C TYR A 173 17.62 -15.89 -16.49
N VAL A 174 17.19 -16.60 -17.55
CA VAL A 174 16.01 -17.48 -17.52
C VAL A 174 16.16 -18.56 -16.45
N GLY A 175 17.31 -19.24 -16.39
CA GLY A 175 17.56 -20.25 -15.36
C GLY A 175 17.54 -19.69 -13.93
N THR A 176 18.06 -18.47 -13.74
CA THR A 176 18.01 -17.78 -12.44
C THR A 176 16.58 -17.40 -12.07
N HIS A 177 15.82 -16.84 -13.02
CA HIS A 177 14.42 -16.50 -12.83
C HIS A 177 13.59 -17.73 -12.45
N MET A 178 13.71 -18.84 -13.18
CA MET A 178 13.02 -20.09 -12.85
C MET A 178 13.39 -20.63 -11.47
N SER A 179 14.67 -20.56 -11.09
CA SER A 179 15.07 -20.96 -9.74
C SER A 179 14.44 -20.10 -8.65
N ASN A 180 14.28 -18.79 -8.88
CA ASN A 180 13.64 -17.89 -7.93
C ASN A 180 12.14 -18.14 -7.83
N VAL A 181 11.47 -18.35 -8.96
CA VAL A 181 10.04 -18.69 -8.99
C VAL A 181 9.78 -20.02 -8.30
N ALA A 182 10.60 -21.05 -8.56
CA ALA A 182 10.47 -22.34 -7.89
C ALA A 182 10.65 -22.24 -6.37
N LYS A 183 11.64 -21.46 -5.91
CA LYS A 183 11.79 -21.17 -4.48
C LYS A 183 10.58 -20.47 -3.89
N TYR A 184 10.02 -19.49 -4.61
CA TYR A 184 8.80 -18.81 -4.16
C TYR A 184 7.62 -19.80 -4.10
N ALA A 185 7.43 -20.65 -5.10
CA ALA A 185 6.40 -21.69 -5.06
C ALA A 185 6.59 -22.64 -3.85
N GLN A 186 7.82 -23.10 -3.62
CA GLN A 186 8.13 -23.98 -2.50
C GLN A 186 7.84 -23.34 -1.13
N GLN A 187 8.24 -22.08 -0.95
CA GLN A 187 8.08 -21.35 0.32
C GLN A 187 6.66 -20.83 0.53
N CYS A 188 6.06 -20.30 -0.53
CA CYS A 188 4.85 -19.50 -0.46
C CYS A 188 3.61 -20.21 -0.97
N TYR A 189 3.69 -21.35 -1.69
CA TYR A 189 2.53 -22.15 -2.11
C TYR A 189 2.32 -23.43 -1.26
N GLY A 190 3.26 -23.75 -0.36
CA GLY A 190 3.17 -24.92 0.52
C GLY A 190 2.05 -24.86 1.59
N PRO A 191 1.81 -25.99 2.29
CA PRO A 191 0.82 -26.09 3.37
C PRO A 191 1.06 -25.04 4.44
N GLN A 192 0.00 -24.44 5.00
CA GLN A 192 0.11 -23.38 6.02
C GLN A 192 0.95 -23.79 7.23
N THR A 193 0.96 -25.07 7.60
CA THR A 193 1.77 -25.62 8.71
C THR A 193 3.28 -25.60 8.44
N SER A 194 3.69 -25.50 7.17
CA SER A 194 5.08 -25.49 6.74
C SER A 194 5.58 -24.08 6.39
N ARG A 195 4.70 -23.07 6.40
CA ARG A 195 5.10 -21.67 6.21
C ARG A 195 5.73 -21.18 7.51
N SER A 196 7.04 -20.99 7.48
CA SER A 196 7.68 -20.19 8.52
C SER A 196 7.41 -18.70 8.24
N ASP A 197 7.12 -17.92 9.29
CA ASP A 197 7.11 -16.44 9.23
C ASP A 197 8.48 -15.85 8.83
N MET A 198 9.47 -16.70 8.52
CA MET A 198 10.82 -16.33 8.13
C MET A 198 10.91 -15.87 6.67
N PHE A 199 9.96 -16.24 5.80
CA PHE A 199 9.97 -15.87 4.38
C PHE A 199 8.84 -14.88 4.06
N ASP A 200 9.21 -13.73 3.48
CA ASP A 200 8.26 -12.66 3.11
C ASP A 200 7.57 -12.99 1.78
N CYS A 201 6.38 -13.59 1.85
CA CYS A 201 5.56 -13.88 0.67
C CYS A 201 4.79 -12.64 0.17
N ALA A 202 4.80 -11.51 0.89
CA ALA A 202 3.96 -10.33 0.63
C ALA A 202 4.54 -9.36 -0.42
N SER A 203 5.20 -9.90 -1.46
CA SER A 203 5.76 -9.11 -2.55
C SER A 203 4.74 -8.80 -3.66
N PHE A 204 3.76 -9.70 -3.85
CA PHE A 204 2.70 -9.55 -4.86
C PHE A 204 1.42 -9.00 -4.24
N ILE A 205 0.42 -8.68 -5.07
CA ILE A 205 -0.89 -8.19 -4.58
C ILE A 205 -1.62 -9.23 -3.73
N ILE A 206 -1.45 -10.51 -4.06
CA ILE A 206 -1.88 -11.64 -3.23
C ILE A 206 -0.73 -12.62 -3.07
N ASP A 207 -0.61 -13.24 -1.90
CA ASP A 207 0.51 -14.16 -1.60
C ASP A 207 0.43 -15.48 -2.37
N GLN A 208 -0.80 -15.92 -2.68
CA GLN A 208 -1.08 -17.17 -3.37
C GLN A 208 -2.25 -17.00 -4.32
N LEU A 209 -2.04 -17.40 -5.58
CA LEU A 209 -3.13 -17.59 -6.52
C LEU A 209 -3.96 -18.83 -6.14
N PRO A 210 -5.29 -18.82 -6.40
CA PRO A 210 -6.15 -19.95 -6.11
C PRO A 210 -5.83 -21.18 -6.98
N MET A 211 -5.99 -22.36 -6.39
CA MET A 211 -5.90 -23.64 -7.09
C MET A 211 -6.82 -24.66 -6.41
N GLN A 212 -7.65 -25.33 -7.20
CA GLN A 212 -8.46 -26.47 -6.77
C GLN A 212 -7.77 -27.76 -7.19
N VAL A 213 -7.68 -28.70 -6.25
CA VAL A 213 -7.01 -29.99 -6.45
C VAL A 213 -8.05 -31.09 -6.34
N ASN A 214 -8.17 -31.93 -7.36
CA ASN A 214 -8.93 -33.18 -7.34
C ASN A 214 -7.98 -34.36 -7.54
N GLU A 215 -7.70 -35.11 -6.49
CA GLU A 215 -6.80 -36.28 -6.50
C GLU A 215 -7.50 -37.62 -6.86
N SER A 216 -8.81 -37.59 -7.09
CA SER A 216 -9.63 -38.74 -7.50
C SER A 216 -10.22 -38.52 -8.89
N ALA A 217 -9.45 -37.93 -9.80
CA ALA A 217 -9.90 -37.64 -11.16
C ALA A 217 -9.89 -38.91 -12.03
N GLU A 218 -10.78 -38.94 -13.02
CA GLU A 218 -10.82 -39.99 -14.05
C GLU A 218 -9.61 -39.91 -14.98
N CYS A 219 -9.30 -40.96 -15.73
CA CYS A 219 -8.23 -40.90 -16.74
C CYS A 219 -8.50 -39.80 -17.79
N PRO A 220 -7.57 -38.87 -18.05
CA PRO A 220 -7.74 -37.84 -19.10
C PRO A 220 -7.71 -38.40 -20.53
N PHE A 221 -7.20 -39.62 -20.69
CA PHE A 221 -6.94 -40.29 -21.96
C PHE A 221 -7.93 -41.44 -22.19
N LYS A 222 -7.87 -42.06 -23.37
CA LYS A 222 -8.78 -43.13 -23.78
C LYS A 222 -8.11 -44.50 -23.68
N ASP A 223 -8.90 -45.55 -23.96
CA ASP A 223 -8.43 -46.91 -24.20
C ASP A 223 -7.65 -47.56 -23.04
N GLY A 224 -7.92 -47.12 -21.79
CA GLY A 224 -7.32 -47.71 -20.59
C GLY A 224 -5.80 -47.55 -20.52
N ILE A 225 -5.24 -46.52 -21.14
CA ILE A 225 -3.78 -46.29 -21.17
C ILE A 225 -3.22 -45.80 -19.82
N CYS A 226 -4.07 -45.20 -18.98
CA CYS A 226 -3.71 -44.80 -17.63
C CYS A 226 -3.60 -46.01 -16.69
N ARG A 227 -2.65 -45.98 -15.75
CA ARG A 227 -2.49 -47.02 -14.71
C ARG A 227 -3.69 -47.13 -13.77
N SER A 228 -4.37 -46.01 -13.56
CA SER A 228 -5.56 -45.91 -12.73
C SER A 228 -6.69 -45.23 -13.49
N GLU A 229 -7.90 -45.76 -13.34
CA GLU A 229 -9.10 -45.17 -13.91
C GLU A 229 -9.62 -43.99 -13.09
N ASN A 230 -9.33 -43.90 -11.78
CA ASN A 230 -9.97 -42.95 -10.87
C ASN A 230 -9.06 -42.38 -9.76
N SER A 231 -7.75 -42.66 -9.78
CA SER A 231 -6.75 -42.11 -8.85
C SER A 231 -5.82 -41.11 -9.53
N ASN A 232 -6.33 -40.34 -10.48
CA ASN A 232 -5.55 -39.34 -11.23
C ASN A 232 -5.70 -37.94 -10.61
N ILE A 233 -4.91 -36.97 -11.07
CA ILE A 233 -4.93 -35.61 -10.52
C ILE A 233 -5.41 -34.59 -11.55
N ARG A 234 -6.40 -33.78 -11.16
CA ARG A 234 -6.86 -32.61 -11.92
C ARG A 234 -6.70 -31.35 -11.08
N LEU A 235 -5.89 -30.43 -11.58
CA LEU A 235 -5.62 -29.13 -10.99
C LEU A 235 -6.34 -28.05 -11.80
N ASP A 236 -7.02 -27.14 -11.13
CA ASP A 236 -7.80 -26.07 -11.76
C ASP A 236 -7.53 -24.75 -11.04
N SER A 237 -6.94 -23.78 -11.73
CA SER A 237 -6.65 -22.48 -11.11
C SER A 237 -7.91 -21.68 -10.75
N GLY A 238 -9.07 -22.05 -11.30
CA GLY A 238 -10.19 -21.12 -11.40
C GLY A 238 -9.83 -19.88 -12.23
N TYR A 239 -10.65 -18.83 -12.16
CA TYR A 239 -10.39 -17.60 -12.89
C TYR A 239 -9.41 -16.71 -12.13
N ILE A 240 -8.22 -16.53 -12.70
CA ILE A 240 -7.21 -15.59 -12.22
C ILE A 240 -7.44 -14.25 -12.90
N ASP A 241 -7.75 -13.22 -12.12
CA ASP A 241 -8.04 -11.88 -12.61
C ASP A 241 -6.78 -11.01 -12.72
N SER A 242 -6.58 -10.40 -13.89
CA SER A 242 -5.40 -9.56 -14.18
C SER A 242 -5.24 -8.40 -13.18
N ARG A 243 -6.34 -7.83 -12.71
CA ARG A 243 -6.34 -6.68 -11.81
C ARG A 243 -6.26 -7.11 -10.36
N ASP A 244 -7.14 -8.01 -9.94
CA ASP A 244 -7.30 -8.34 -8.54
C ASP A 244 -6.23 -9.34 -8.04
N HIS A 245 -5.67 -10.17 -8.93
CA HIS A 245 -4.66 -11.17 -8.56
C HIS A 245 -3.25 -10.86 -9.09
N LEU A 246 -3.13 -10.34 -10.32
CA LEU A 246 -1.83 -10.09 -10.96
C LEU A 246 -1.33 -8.65 -10.80
N GLY A 247 -2.16 -7.75 -10.25
CA GLY A 247 -1.78 -6.38 -9.92
C GLY A 247 -1.75 -5.40 -11.09
N LEU A 248 -2.31 -5.74 -12.25
CA LEU A 248 -2.51 -4.81 -13.36
C LEU A 248 -3.60 -3.78 -12.98
N ASN A 249 -3.17 -2.57 -12.67
CA ASN A 249 -4.01 -1.48 -12.20
C ASN A 249 -4.82 -0.85 -13.33
N ALA A 250 -5.93 -1.49 -13.66
CA ALA A 250 -6.88 -1.02 -14.66
C ALA A 250 -8.32 -0.94 -14.07
N PRO A 251 -9.20 -0.13 -14.69
CA PRO A 251 -10.65 -0.22 -14.50
C PRO A 251 -11.18 -1.66 -14.64
N GLN A 252 -12.26 -1.99 -13.92
CA GLN A 252 -12.82 -3.34 -13.89
C GLN A 252 -13.26 -3.86 -15.27
N HIS A 253 -13.81 -2.98 -16.12
CA HIS A 253 -14.20 -3.32 -17.50
C HIS A 253 -13.02 -3.55 -18.45
N GLN A 254 -11.78 -3.51 -17.96
CA GLN A 254 -10.58 -3.76 -18.73
C GLN A 254 -9.78 -4.95 -18.17
N SER A 255 -10.38 -5.69 -17.21
CA SER A 255 -9.74 -6.87 -16.63
C SER A 255 -9.88 -8.08 -17.55
N ILE A 256 -8.76 -8.77 -17.73
CA ILE A 256 -8.65 -10.05 -18.41
C ILE A 256 -8.56 -11.14 -17.35
N GLN A 257 -9.27 -12.25 -17.56
CA GLN A 257 -9.19 -13.42 -16.69
C GLN A 257 -8.58 -14.59 -17.45
N VAL A 258 -7.71 -15.34 -16.79
CA VAL A 258 -7.13 -16.58 -17.30
C VAL A 258 -7.45 -17.72 -16.36
N ARG A 259 -7.81 -18.87 -16.92
CA ARG A 259 -7.97 -20.12 -16.19
C ARG A 259 -7.11 -21.18 -16.87
N ARG A 260 -6.39 -21.95 -16.07
CA ARG A 260 -5.60 -23.08 -16.52
C ARG A 260 -6.05 -24.34 -15.80
N VAL A 261 -6.23 -25.41 -16.57
CA VAL A 261 -6.57 -26.75 -16.10
C VAL A 261 -5.46 -27.69 -16.49
N PHE A 262 -4.96 -28.46 -15.53
CA PHE A 262 -3.89 -29.42 -15.72
C PHE A 262 -4.35 -30.79 -15.20
N HIS A 263 -4.45 -31.78 -16.10
CA HIS A 263 -5.01 -33.09 -15.79
C HIS A 263 -4.01 -34.19 -16.14
N CYS A 264 -3.49 -34.89 -15.13
CA CYS A 264 -2.37 -35.82 -15.30
C CYS A 264 -2.65 -37.23 -14.76
N ALA A 265 -2.07 -38.23 -15.42
CA ALA A 265 -2.17 -39.64 -15.05
C ALA A 265 -0.87 -40.41 -15.40
N PRO A 266 -0.35 -41.27 -14.52
CA PRO A 266 0.69 -42.26 -14.85
C PRO A 266 0.21 -43.25 -15.92
N LEU A 267 1.09 -43.65 -16.84
CA LEU A 267 0.72 -44.47 -18.01
C LEU A 267 1.30 -45.88 -17.97
N HIS A 268 0.57 -46.87 -18.49
CA HIS A 268 1.06 -48.24 -18.62
C HIS A 268 2.21 -48.32 -19.63
N THR A 269 3.32 -48.96 -19.27
CA THR A 269 4.44 -49.24 -20.18
C THR A 269 4.32 -50.56 -20.92
N GLU A 270 3.58 -51.53 -20.36
CA GLU A 270 3.36 -52.84 -20.95
C GLU A 270 2.70 -52.69 -22.34
N GLY A 271 3.32 -53.26 -23.37
CA GLY A 271 2.85 -53.12 -24.75
C GLY A 271 3.27 -51.82 -25.46
N TYR A 272 3.91 -50.89 -24.75
CA TYR A 272 4.38 -49.60 -25.28
C TYR A 272 5.90 -49.44 -25.22
N THR A 273 6.65 -50.50 -24.93
CA THR A 273 8.12 -50.47 -24.85
C THR A 273 8.79 -51.51 -25.74
N SER A 274 10.01 -51.22 -26.18
CA SER A 274 10.90 -52.19 -26.82
C SER A 274 12.35 -51.98 -26.37
N ASP A 275 13.09 -53.07 -26.18
CA ASP A 275 14.51 -52.99 -25.83
C ASP A 275 15.37 -53.01 -27.09
N VAL A 276 16.30 -52.06 -27.17
CA VAL A 276 17.22 -51.92 -28.30
C VAL A 276 18.65 -52.10 -27.82
N ALA A 277 19.34 -53.07 -28.45
CA ALA A 277 20.75 -53.29 -28.21
C ALA A 277 21.59 -52.31 -29.07
N GLY A 278 22.11 -51.25 -28.44
CA GLY A 278 23.10 -50.37 -29.05
C GLY A 278 24.50 -50.96 -29.04
N LEU A 279 25.43 -50.35 -29.79
CA LEU A 279 26.82 -50.82 -29.92
C LEU A 279 27.60 -50.80 -28.59
N ASN A 280 27.26 -49.90 -27.66
CA ASN A 280 27.93 -49.73 -26.37
C ASN A 280 26.99 -49.79 -25.15
N GLN A 281 25.68 -49.67 -25.34
CA GLN A 281 24.69 -49.64 -24.26
C GLN A 281 23.32 -50.13 -24.77
N SER A 282 22.60 -50.87 -23.93
CA SER A 282 21.19 -51.19 -24.18
C SER A 282 20.32 -50.08 -23.62
N TYR A 283 19.29 -49.70 -24.36
CA TYR A 283 18.31 -48.68 -23.95
C TYR A 283 16.91 -49.15 -24.31
N THR A 284 15.92 -48.62 -23.59
CA THR A 284 14.50 -48.91 -23.79
C THR A 284 13.85 -47.78 -24.58
N ARG A 285 13.14 -48.13 -25.65
CA ARG A 285 12.29 -47.22 -26.45
C ARG A 285 10.86 -47.24 -25.94
N TYR A 286 10.23 -46.07 -25.95
CA TYR A 286 8.83 -45.87 -25.60
C TYR A 286 8.01 -45.46 -26.84
N HIS A 287 6.89 -46.12 -27.07
CA HIS A 287 6.06 -46.03 -28.28
C HIS A 287 4.70 -45.37 -28.01
N TYR A 288 4.70 -44.14 -27.50
CA TYR A 288 3.49 -43.34 -27.26
C TYR A 288 3.14 -42.40 -28.42
N GLY A 289 3.87 -42.49 -29.53
CA GLY A 289 3.75 -41.58 -30.67
C GLY A 289 5.02 -41.53 -31.53
N TYR A 290 4.98 -40.73 -32.59
CA TYR A 290 6.04 -40.57 -33.59
C TYR A 290 6.83 -39.28 -33.35
N SER A 291 8.16 -39.33 -33.32
CA SER A 291 9.02 -38.17 -33.09
C SER A 291 9.67 -37.64 -34.39
N HIS A 292 9.99 -36.35 -34.41
CA HIS A 292 10.82 -35.71 -35.47
C HIS A 292 12.25 -36.22 -35.53
N VAL A 293 12.74 -36.85 -34.46
CA VAL A 293 14.11 -37.39 -34.44
C VAL A 293 14.23 -38.40 -35.59
N PRO A 294 15.12 -38.18 -36.57
CA PRO A 294 15.29 -39.11 -37.68
C PRO A 294 15.83 -40.42 -37.13
N ASP A 295 15.16 -41.54 -37.42
CA ASP A 295 15.69 -42.85 -37.05
C ASP A 295 17.00 -43.07 -37.84
N PRO A 296 18.15 -43.28 -37.17
CA PRO A 296 19.43 -43.55 -37.82
C PRO A 296 19.38 -44.73 -38.81
N ILE A 297 18.42 -45.64 -38.62
CA ILE A 297 18.22 -46.87 -39.38
C ILE A 297 17.13 -46.68 -40.45
N ALA A 298 16.01 -46.02 -40.14
CA ALA A 298 14.83 -45.99 -41.03
C ALA A 298 14.78 -44.82 -42.02
N LYS A 299 15.67 -43.81 -41.93
CA LYS A 299 15.70 -42.61 -42.81
C LYS A 299 14.31 -41.95 -42.95
N GLY A 300 13.62 -41.75 -41.83
CA GLY A 300 12.31 -41.11 -41.70
C GLY A 300 12.00 -40.76 -40.24
N PRO A 301 10.83 -40.16 -39.93
CA PRO A 301 10.41 -39.89 -38.55
C PRO A 301 10.41 -41.18 -37.73
N SER A 302 10.89 -41.07 -36.49
CA SER A 302 11.03 -42.23 -35.60
C SER A 302 9.66 -42.75 -35.15
N ASN A 303 9.50 -44.07 -35.14
CA ASN A 303 8.29 -44.74 -34.63
C ASN A 303 8.27 -44.90 -33.10
N PHE A 304 9.04 -44.08 -32.39
CA PHE A 304 9.12 -44.03 -30.95
C PHE A 304 9.10 -42.57 -30.49
N THR A 305 8.68 -42.37 -29.24
CA THR A 305 8.51 -41.06 -28.60
C THR A 305 9.74 -40.66 -27.79
N TYR A 306 10.37 -41.64 -27.12
CA TYR A 306 11.53 -41.39 -26.27
C TYR A 306 12.44 -42.62 -26.18
N GLU A 307 13.75 -42.38 -26.07
CA GLU A 307 14.79 -43.37 -25.77
C GLU A 307 15.35 -43.07 -24.38
N ALA A 308 15.31 -44.03 -23.47
CA ALA A 308 15.87 -43.85 -22.13
C ALA A 308 17.40 -44.01 -22.12
N ASP A 309 18.10 -43.03 -22.68
CA ASP A 309 19.57 -42.95 -22.72
C ASP A 309 20.16 -41.87 -21.79
N THR A 310 19.32 -40.93 -21.30
CA THR A 310 19.72 -39.86 -20.38
C THR A 310 19.52 -40.21 -18.89
N LEU A 311 20.01 -39.38 -17.99
CA LEU A 311 19.86 -39.52 -16.52
C LEU A 311 18.88 -38.48 -15.93
N GLU A 312 18.02 -37.87 -16.76
CA GLU A 312 17.25 -36.69 -16.38
C GLU A 312 15.76 -36.87 -16.70
N VAL A 313 14.90 -36.11 -16.02
CA VAL A 313 13.47 -36.06 -16.34
C VAL A 313 13.31 -35.38 -17.69
N GLN A 314 12.62 -36.04 -18.63
CA GLN A 314 12.45 -35.54 -19.99
C GLN A 314 10.96 -35.34 -20.32
N PRO A 315 10.51 -34.09 -20.56
CA PRO A 315 9.21 -33.84 -21.13
C PRO A 315 9.23 -34.02 -22.67
N GLN A 316 8.11 -34.43 -23.25
CA GLN A 316 7.81 -34.42 -24.68
C GLN A 316 6.45 -33.76 -24.87
N GLN A 317 6.36 -32.74 -25.70
CA GLN A 317 5.14 -31.94 -25.84
C GLN A 317 4.50 -32.08 -27.22
N SER A 318 3.18 -32.11 -27.23
CA SER A 318 2.36 -32.12 -28.44
C SER A 318 1.31 -31.01 -28.35
N PHE A 319 1.29 -30.15 -29.36
CA PHE A 319 0.42 -28.99 -29.44
C PHE A 319 -0.79 -29.27 -30.33
N THR A 320 -1.96 -28.85 -29.84
CA THR A 320 -3.22 -28.97 -30.56
C THR A 320 -3.63 -27.61 -31.11
N ILE A 321 -3.83 -27.51 -32.43
CA ILE A 321 -4.26 -26.30 -33.13
C ILE A 321 -5.46 -26.66 -34.01
N ASN A 322 -6.54 -25.87 -33.90
CA ASN A 322 -7.83 -26.14 -34.54
C ASN A 322 -8.41 -27.53 -34.20
N GLY A 323 -8.19 -28.00 -32.97
CA GLY A 323 -8.63 -29.33 -32.53
C GLY A 323 -7.90 -30.51 -33.18
N THR A 324 -6.79 -30.26 -33.87
CA THR A 324 -5.90 -31.28 -34.45
C THR A 324 -4.48 -31.09 -33.97
N VAL A 325 -3.73 -32.17 -33.77
CA VAL A 325 -2.32 -32.07 -33.41
C VAL A 325 -1.54 -31.46 -34.57
N ASP A 326 -0.81 -30.38 -34.29
CA ASP A 326 0.10 -29.77 -35.24
C ASP A 326 1.47 -30.43 -35.11
N PHE A 327 1.85 -31.25 -36.10
CA PHE A 327 3.10 -31.99 -36.03
C PHE A 327 4.31 -31.07 -36.13
N ASP A 328 4.26 -29.96 -36.88
CA ASP A 328 5.42 -29.10 -37.10
C ASP A 328 5.81 -28.32 -35.84
N GLU A 329 4.83 -28.00 -34.98
CA GLU A 329 5.06 -27.33 -33.69
C GLU A 329 5.30 -28.33 -32.52
N SER A 330 4.99 -29.62 -32.70
CA SER A 330 5.07 -30.65 -31.65
C SER A 330 6.39 -31.44 -31.66
N ASP A 331 6.88 -31.89 -30.50
CA ASP A 331 8.02 -32.81 -30.40
C ASP A 331 7.68 -34.21 -30.94
N PHE A 332 6.41 -34.60 -30.80
CA PHE A 332 5.88 -35.89 -31.22
C PHE A 332 4.40 -35.83 -31.61
N LEU A 333 3.98 -36.80 -32.43
CA LEU A 333 2.58 -37.07 -32.76
C LEU A 333 2.05 -38.19 -31.85
N PRO A 334 1.12 -37.92 -30.91
CA PRO A 334 0.58 -38.91 -30.00
C PRO A 334 -0.18 -40.04 -30.71
N ILE A 335 -0.15 -41.24 -30.14
CA ILE A 335 -1.08 -42.31 -30.53
C ILE A 335 -2.54 -41.93 -30.19
N ASP A 336 -3.49 -42.53 -30.90
CA ASP A 336 -4.93 -42.22 -30.78
C ASP A 336 -5.43 -42.20 -29.32
N ALA A 337 -4.97 -43.12 -28.47
CA ALA A 337 -5.33 -43.19 -27.06
C ALA A 337 -4.96 -41.93 -26.26
N LEU A 338 -3.87 -41.26 -26.64
CA LEU A 338 -3.36 -40.03 -26.00
C LEU A 338 -3.84 -38.75 -26.70
N THR A 339 -4.42 -38.84 -27.89
CA THR A 339 -4.87 -37.65 -28.64
C THR A 339 -6.02 -36.92 -27.94
N ARG A 340 -5.90 -35.59 -27.87
CA ARG A 340 -6.92 -34.69 -27.33
C ARG A 340 -7.15 -33.55 -28.31
N ALA A 341 -8.40 -33.29 -28.66
CA ALA A 341 -8.78 -32.17 -29.52
C ALA A 341 -8.98 -30.85 -28.74
N ASP A 342 -9.00 -30.91 -27.41
CA ASP A 342 -9.36 -29.81 -26.53
C ASP A 342 -8.22 -29.42 -25.57
N GLY A 343 -6.98 -29.86 -25.82
CA GLY A 343 -5.84 -29.55 -24.96
C GLY A 343 -4.51 -29.95 -25.57
N ASP A 344 -3.45 -29.36 -25.05
CA ASP A 344 -2.06 -29.74 -25.35
C ASP A 344 -1.68 -30.94 -24.49
N VAL A 345 -0.89 -31.88 -25.04
CA VAL A 345 -0.51 -33.12 -24.37
C VAL A 345 0.97 -33.11 -24.07
N THR A 346 1.33 -33.36 -22.82
CA THR A 346 2.73 -33.46 -22.38
C THR A 346 2.96 -34.83 -21.77
N LEU A 347 3.98 -35.55 -22.25
CA LEU A 347 4.48 -36.77 -21.62
C LEU A 347 5.73 -36.43 -20.81
N VAL A 348 5.79 -36.85 -19.56
CA VAL A 348 6.94 -36.66 -18.67
C VAL A 348 7.51 -38.02 -18.31
N PHE A 349 8.75 -38.26 -18.69
CA PHE A 349 9.48 -39.49 -18.40
C PHE A 349 10.38 -39.29 -17.18
N LEU A 350 10.04 -39.96 -16.08
CA LEU A 350 10.88 -39.98 -14.87
C LEU A 350 11.97 -41.04 -15.03
N VAL A 351 13.21 -40.57 -15.21
CA VAL A 351 14.39 -41.45 -15.31
C VAL A 351 15.11 -41.49 -13.97
N GLY A 352 15.17 -42.67 -13.35
CA GLY A 352 15.79 -42.85 -12.03
C GLY A 352 17.16 -43.50 -12.04
N ASN A 353 17.80 -43.63 -13.21
CA ASN A 353 19.10 -44.29 -13.35
C ASN A 353 20.14 -43.71 -12.37
N GLY A 354 20.56 -44.52 -11.39
CA GLY A 354 21.54 -44.14 -10.36
C GLY A 354 20.96 -43.69 -9.02
N VAL A 355 19.64 -43.52 -8.88
CA VAL A 355 18.99 -43.21 -7.60
C VAL A 355 18.59 -44.49 -6.87
N GLN A 356 18.93 -44.60 -5.59
CA GLN A 356 18.59 -45.75 -4.73
C GLN A 356 17.63 -45.32 -3.62
N PHE A 357 16.59 -46.11 -3.39
CA PHE A 357 15.56 -45.84 -2.38
C PHE A 357 15.85 -46.64 -1.13
N MET A 358 15.72 -46.01 0.04
CA MET A 358 15.94 -46.69 1.33
C MET A 358 14.78 -47.63 1.74
N GLY A 359 13.62 -47.49 1.12
CA GLY A 359 12.45 -48.35 1.29
C GLY A 359 11.66 -48.46 -0.02
N PRO A 360 10.73 -49.41 -0.13
CA PRO A 360 9.91 -49.55 -1.33
C PRO A 360 8.99 -48.34 -1.48
N ALA A 361 8.88 -47.81 -2.70
CA ALA A 361 7.92 -46.75 -3.04
C ALA A 361 6.82 -47.32 -3.94
N ASN A 362 5.60 -47.42 -3.42
CA ASN A 362 4.43 -47.91 -4.15
C ASN A 362 3.73 -46.82 -4.98
N ASP A 363 4.31 -45.63 -5.01
CA ASP A 363 3.84 -44.51 -5.81
C ASP A 363 3.69 -44.90 -7.29
N ASP A 364 2.54 -44.54 -7.87
CA ASP A 364 2.13 -44.97 -9.22
C ASP A 364 3.06 -44.48 -10.34
N TRP A 365 3.88 -43.45 -10.10
CA TRP A 365 4.86 -42.94 -11.06
C TRP A 365 6.28 -43.38 -10.70
N TYR A 366 6.73 -43.22 -9.44
CA TYR A 366 8.12 -43.54 -9.06
C TYR A 366 8.40 -45.05 -9.08
N ARG A 367 7.45 -45.87 -8.64
CA ARG A 367 7.49 -47.35 -8.67
C ARG A 367 8.87 -47.95 -8.33
N ALA A 368 9.46 -47.50 -7.23
CA ALA A 368 10.74 -48.01 -6.76
C ALA A 368 10.54 -49.25 -5.88
N THR A 369 10.14 -50.36 -6.50
CA THR A 369 9.86 -51.63 -5.80
C THR A 369 10.79 -52.77 -6.22
N ALA A 370 11.63 -52.58 -7.24
CA ALA A 370 12.61 -53.58 -7.64
C ALA A 370 13.75 -53.64 -6.60
N PRO A 371 14.17 -54.83 -6.13
CA PRO A 371 15.25 -54.94 -5.17
C PRO A 371 16.58 -54.48 -5.80
N GLY A 372 17.25 -53.54 -5.12
CA GLY A 372 18.54 -52.98 -5.48
C GLY A 372 19.70 -53.61 -4.71
N ALA A 373 20.74 -52.82 -4.45
CA ALA A 373 21.93 -53.27 -3.72
C ALA A 373 21.68 -53.45 -2.22
N THR A 374 22.41 -54.37 -1.59
CA THR A 374 22.42 -54.49 -0.12
C THR A 374 23.31 -53.40 0.48
N VAL A 375 22.72 -52.55 1.31
CA VAL A 375 23.39 -51.48 2.05
C VAL A 375 23.77 -52.00 3.43
N THR A 376 25.06 -52.07 3.71
CA THR A 376 25.57 -52.48 5.02
C THR A 376 26.05 -51.24 5.78
N ASN A 377 25.38 -50.92 6.89
CA ASN A 377 25.88 -49.95 7.84
C ASN A 377 26.90 -50.64 8.77
N LYS A 378 28.18 -50.31 8.60
CA LYS A 378 29.28 -50.91 9.36
C LYS A 378 29.24 -50.56 10.84
N ASP A 379 28.71 -49.39 11.19
CA ASP A 379 28.63 -48.91 12.58
C ASP A 379 27.50 -49.58 13.35
N LEU A 380 26.39 -49.88 12.67
CA LEU A 380 25.22 -50.55 13.24
C LEU A 380 25.20 -52.07 13.04
N ASN A 381 26.17 -52.63 12.29
CA ASN A 381 26.23 -54.03 11.87
C ASN A 381 24.90 -54.54 11.29
N THR A 382 24.20 -53.68 10.55
CA THR A 382 22.90 -53.96 9.93
C THR A 382 22.99 -53.85 8.42
N SER A 383 22.31 -54.76 7.73
CA SER A 383 22.17 -54.75 6.28
C SER A 383 20.70 -54.55 5.91
N SER A 384 20.42 -53.57 5.04
CA SER A 384 19.11 -53.37 4.43
C SER A 384 19.21 -53.50 2.91
N THR A 385 18.14 -53.93 2.26
CA THR A 385 18.08 -53.96 0.79
C THR A 385 17.56 -52.61 0.31
N SER A 386 18.28 -51.94 -0.60
CA SER A 386 17.78 -50.76 -1.28
C SER A 386 16.77 -51.14 -2.35
N PHE A 387 16.04 -50.17 -2.85
CA PHE A 387 15.08 -50.35 -3.94
C PHE A 387 15.42 -49.44 -5.11
N GLN A 388 15.08 -49.86 -6.32
CA GLN A 388 15.26 -49.11 -7.54
C GLN A 388 13.96 -49.10 -8.36
N PRO A 389 13.79 -48.13 -9.28
CA PRO A 389 12.66 -48.09 -10.19
C PRO A 389 12.52 -49.39 -10.99
N VAL A 390 11.28 -49.83 -11.22
CA VAL A 390 10.98 -51.01 -12.04
C VAL A 390 11.18 -50.74 -13.53
N GLU A 391 11.02 -49.49 -13.94
CA GLU A 391 11.09 -49.06 -15.34
C GLU A 391 12.31 -48.20 -15.57
N ALA A 392 12.92 -48.29 -16.75
CA ALA A 392 14.06 -47.43 -17.13
C ALA A 392 13.64 -45.94 -17.14
N ALA A 393 12.42 -45.65 -17.56
CA ALA A 393 11.80 -44.34 -17.51
C ALA A 393 10.29 -44.50 -17.30
N SER A 394 9.75 -43.99 -16.19
CA SER A 394 8.32 -44.11 -15.89
C SER A 394 7.53 -42.96 -16.55
N PRO A 395 6.55 -43.23 -17.43
CA PRO A 395 5.81 -42.20 -18.14
C PRO A 395 4.60 -41.70 -17.35
N LEU A 396 4.40 -40.39 -17.39
CA LEU A 396 3.22 -39.67 -16.90
C LEU A 396 2.70 -38.76 -18.01
N GLY A 397 1.41 -38.87 -18.34
CA GLY A 397 0.77 -38.03 -19.35
C GLY A 397 -0.07 -36.94 -18.70
N CYS A 398 0.00 -35.73 -19.24
CA CYS A 398 -0.78 -34.58 -18.81
C CYS A 398 -1.49 -33.92 -19.99
N VAL A 399 -2.70 -33.41 -19.74
CA VAL A 399 -3.48 -32.57 -20.65
C VAL A 399 -3.57 -31.17 -20.07
N GLU A 400 -3.19 -30.19 -20.87
CA GLU A 400 -3.23 -28.77 -20.55
C GLU A 400 -4.36 -28.06 -21.30
N GLN A 401 -5.19 -27.34 -20.57
CA GLN A 401 -6.26 -26.52 -21.14
C GLN A 401 -6.23 -25.12 -20.55
N PHE A 402 -6.55 -24.14 -21.37
CA PHE A 402 -6.65 -22.74 -21.02
C PHE A 402 -8.02 -22.19 -21.37
N GLN A 403 -8.44 -21.16 -20.66
CA GLN A 403 -9.64 -20.39 -20.95
C GLN A 403 -9.38 -18.93 -20.61
N PHE A 404 -9.73 -18.03 -21.52
CA PHE A 404 -9.59 -16.58 -21.34
C PHE A 404 -10.95 -15.92 -21.34
N CYS A 405 -11.13 -14.93 -20.47
CA CYS A 405 -12.39 -14.21 -20.34
C CYS A 405 -12.20 -12.70 -20.26
N ASN A 406 -13.15 -11.95 -20.81
CA ASN A 406 -13.26 -10.51 -20.65
C ASN A 406 -14.21 -10.19 -19.49
N ALA A 407 -13.69 -9.66 -18.38
CA ALA A 407 -14.48 -9.39 -17.19
C ALA A 407 -15.58 -8.31 -17.38
N ALA A 408 -15.52 -7.53 -18.46
CA ALA A 408 -16.53 -6.53 -18.80
C ALA A 408 -17.85 -7.13 -19.31
N LEU A 409 -17.80 -8.36 -19.82
CA LEU A 409 -18.94 -9.00 -20.47
C LEU A 409 -19.81 -9.78 -19.45
N PRO A 410 -21.10 -10.02 -19.78
CA PRO A 410 -21.97 -10.87 -18.96
C PRO A 410 -21.41 -12.29 -18.78
N PRO A 411 -21.67 -12.96 -17.64
CA PRO A 411 -21.12 -14.30 -17.34
C PRO A 411 -21.31 -15.36 -18.41
N GLU A 412 -22.40 -15.29 -19.17
CA GLU A 412 -22.76 -16.27 -20.21
C GLU A 412 -21.93 -16.14 -21.49
N SER A 413 -21.40 -14.94 -21.78
CA SER A 413 -20.68 -14.63 -23.02
C SER A 413 -19.28 -14.06 -22.78
N ARG A 414 -18.81 -14.09 -21.54
CA ARG A 414 -17.54 -13.46 -21.17
C ARG A 414 -16.30 -14.29 -21.46
N CYS A 415 -16.44 -15.60 -21.68
CA CYS A 415 -15.31 -16.53 -21.79
C CYS A 415 -15.25 -17.17 -23.17
N GLY A 416 -14.03 -17.36 -23.66
CA GLY A 416 -13.75 -18.24 -24.80
C GLY A 416 -13.85 -19.73 -24.44
N PRO A 417 -13.51 -20.62 -25.38
CA PRO A 417 -13.51 -22.05 -25.14
C PRO A 417 -12.44 -22.46 -24.12
N LEU A 418 -12.69 -23.55 -23.38
CA LEU A 418 -11.65 -24.26 -22.65
C LEU A 418 -10.97 -25.23 -23.65
N ALA A 419 -9.77 -24.89 -24.10
CA ALA A 419 -9.07 -25.58 -25.18
C ALA A 419 -7.54 -25.54 -24.98
N SER A 420 -6.75 -26.02 -25.94
CA SER A 420 -5.30 -25.82 -25.97
C SER A 420 -4.92 -24.33 -25.85
N LEU A 421 -3.68 -24.02 -25.48
CA LEU A 421 -3.27 -22.61 -25.30
C LEU A 421 -3.51 -21.78 -26.57
N ARG A 422 -3.21 -22.35 -27.76
CA ARG A 422 -3.40 -21.70 -29.06
C ARG A 422 -4.87 -21.54 -29.43
N ASP A 423 -5.70 -22.56 -29.20
CA ASP A 423 -7.13 -22.50 -29.55
C ASP A 423 -7.94 -21.66 -28.56
N ALA A 424 -7.60 -21.71 -27.28
CA ALA A 424 -8.24 -20.91 -26.24
C ALA A 424 -7.96 -19.42 -26.43
N SER A 425 -6.71 -19.07 -26.76
CA SER A 425 -6.32 -17.67 -26.99
C SER A 425 -6.93 -17.10 -28.28
N ALA A 426 -6.84 -17.84 -29.38
CA ALA A 426 -7.46 -17.45 -30.64
C ALA A 426 -9.00 -17.40 -30.55
N GLY A 427 -9.61 -18.36 -29.85
CA GLY A 427 -11.07 -18.42 -29.65
C GLY A 427 -11.62 -17.33 -28.73
N ALA A 428 -10.80 -16.78 -27.82
CA ALA A 428 -11.17 -15.65 -26.98
C ALA A 428 -10.91 -14.28 -27.64
N ALA A 429 -10.10 -14.20 -28.70
CA ALA A 429 -9.75 -12.97 -29.38
C ALA A 429 -10.95 -12.08 -29.79
N PRO A 430 -12.08 -12.64 -30.31
CA PRO A 430 -13.26 -11.82 -30.64
C PRO A 430 -13.87 -11.07 -29.45
N LEU A 431 -13.60 -11.49 -28.21
CA LEU A 431 -14.07 -10.84 -26.99
C LEU A 431 -13.30 -9.56 -26.65
N PHE A 432 -12.21 -9.27 -27.36
CA PHE A 432 -11.30 -8.15 -27.09
C PHE A 432 -11.11 -7.32 -28.36
N GLY A 433 -11.90 -6.26 -28.51
CA GLY A 433 -11.76 -5.32 -29.63
C GLY A 433 -11.98 -5.91 -31.04
N ASN A 434 -12.77 -6.98 -31.17
CA ASN A 434 -13.06 -7.69 -32.43
C ASN A 434 -11.81 -8.21 -33.18
N LEU A 435 -10.79 -8.67 -32.45
CA LEU A 435 -9.67 -9.37 -33.07
C LEU A 435 -10.15 -10.65 -33.76
N THR A 436 -9.63 -10.92 -34.96
CA THR A 436 -9.89 -12.21 -35.62
C THR A 436 -8.91 -13.27 -35.08
N PRO A 437 -9.35 -14.54 -34.94
CA PRO A 437 -8.49 -15.63 -34.51
C PRO A 437 -7.23 -15.80 -35.38
N GLU A 438 -7.36 -15.58 -36.68
CA GLU A 438 -6.27 -15.71 -37.66
C GLU A 438 -5.21 -14.61 -37.51
N THR A 439 -5.65 -13.36 -37.32
CA THR A 439 -4.72 -12.24 -37.06
C THR A 439 -3.97 -12.45 -35.75
N PHE A 440 -4.65 -12.93 -34.71
CA PHE A 440 -4.03 -13.18 -33.41
C PHE A 440 -2.93 -14.25 -33.49
N ARG A 441 -3.20 -15.38 -34.15
CA ARG A 441 -2.24 -16.50 -34.23
C ARG A 441 -0.92 -16.11 -34.89
N ASN A 442 -0.97 -15.26 -35.91
CA ASN A 442 0.22 -14.88 -36.67
C ASN A 442 1.03 -13.76 -35.98
N ASN A 443 0.41 -12.98 -35.09
CA ASN A 443 0.91 -11.66 -34.69
C ASN A 443 0.72 -11.35 -33.17
N VAL A 444 1.05 -12.27 -32.28
CA VAL A 444 0.90 -12.08 -30.80
C VAL A 444 1.68 -10.87 -30.26
N ASN A 445 2.74 -10.44 -30.97
CA ASN A 445 3.58 -9.28 -30.62
C ASN A 445 3.23 -7.99 -31.39
N ASP A 446 2.08 -7.94 -32.07
CA ASP A 446 1.66 -6.81 -32.88
C ASP A 446 0.82 -5.81 -32.08
N THR A 447 0.61 -4.62 -32.64
CA THR A 447 -0.16 -3.54 -32.01
C THR A 447 -1.47 -3.34 -32.76
N SER A 448 -2.55 -3.04 -32.03
CA SER A 448 -3.84 -2.68 -32.59
C SER A 448 -4.19 -1.23 -32.26
N ASP A 449 -4.93 -0.57 -33.14
CA ASP A 449 -5.54 0.76 -32.86
C ASP A 449 -6.61 0.67 -31.75
N ASN A 450 -7.06 -0.55 -31.42
CA ASN A 450 -8.02 -0.78 -30.35
C ASN A 450 -7.30 -1.10 -29.02
N MET A 451 -7.62 -0.32 -27.98
CA MET A 451 -7.07 -0.48 -26.64
C MET A 451 -7.29 -1.88 -26.04
N GLU A 452 -8.48 -2.46 -26.15
CA GLU A 452 -8.79 -3.78 -25.57
C GLU A 452 -8.00 -4.88 -26.28
N ALA A 453 -7.93 -4.80 -27.61
CA ALA A 453 -7.16 -5.71 -28.43
C ALA A 453 -5.66 -5.66 -28.07
N THR A 454 -5.08 -4.46 -27.99
CA THR A 454 -3.66 -4.28 -27.63
C THR A 454 -3.36 -4.77 -26.22
N ARG A 455 -4.27 -4.56 -25.26
CA ARG A 455 -4.10 -5.07 -23.90
C ARG A 455 -4.16 -6.59 -23.84
N TYR A 456 -5.07 -7.20 -24.60
CA TYR A 456 -5.15 -8.65 -24.71
C TYR A 456 -3.89 -9.25 -25.36
N LEU A 457 -3.42 -8.67 -26.47
CA LEU A 457 -2.16 -9.06 -27.12
C LEU A 457 -0.97 -8.97 -26.17
N GLN A 458 -0.83 -7.86 -25.44
CA GLN A 458 0.24 -7.68 -24.45
C GLN A 458 0.15 -8.70 -23.30
N PHE A 459 -1.07 -8.95 -22.78
CA PHE A 459 -1.29 -9.96 -21.75
C PHE A 459 -0.86 -11.35 -22.23
N MET A 460 -1.23 -11.70 -23.46
CA MET A 460 -0.88 -12.99 -24.08
C MET A 460 0.61 -13.09 -24.38
N ALA A 461 1.24 -12.01 -24.84
CA ALA A 461 2.69 -11.97 -25.06
C ALA A 461 3.45 -12.18 -23.76
N THR A 462 3.06 -11.53 -22.65
CA THR A 462 3.63 -11.81 -21.33
C THR A 462 3.42 -13.28 -20.93
N LEU A 463 2.19 -13.79 -21.04
CA LEU A 463 1.88 -15.18 -20.67
C LEU A 463 2.72 -16.20 -21.45
N ILE A 464 2.79 -16.07 -22.78
CA ILE A 464 3.45 -17.04 -23.65
C ILE A 464 4.98 -16.91 -23.56
N ILE A 465 5.50 -15.68 -23.48
CA ILE A 465 6.94 -15.45 -23.61
C ILE A 465 7.65 -15.50 -22.25
N THR A 466 7.03 -15.14 -21.13
CA THR A 466 7.78 -15.02 -19.85
C THR A 466 7.39 -16.04 -18.80
N VAL A 467 6.13 -16.50 -18.78
CA VAL A 467 5.67 -17.43 -17.74
C VAL A 467 6.24 -18.83 -17.98
N GLY A 468 6.27 -19.29 -19.24
CA GLY A 468 6.69 -20.63 -19.61
C GLY A 468 5.65 -21.71 -19.29
N SER A 469 5.94 -22.93 -19.71
CA SER A 469 5.17 -24.15 -19.50
C SER A 469 5.84 -25.07 -18.46
N PRO A 470 5.12 -26.08 -17.93
CA PRO A 470 5.71 -27.13 -17.10
C PRO A 470 6.89 -27.82 -17.78
N SER A 471 6.84 -28.03 -19.10
CA SER A 471 7.96 -28.56 -19.88
C SER A 471 9.21 -27.71 -19.74
N ASP A 472 9.09 -26.37 -19.81
CA ASP A 472 10.21 -25.45 -19.65
C ASP A 472 10.85 -25.56 -18.26
N TYR A 473 10.03 -25.68 -17.21
CA TYR A 473 10.54 -25.85 -15.85
C TYR A 473 11.23 -27.19 -15.67
N LEU A 474 10.68 -28.27 -16.24
CA LEU A 474 11.27 -29.61 -16.19
C LEU A 474 12.63 -29.64 -16.91
N VAL A 475 12.75 -29.00 -18.07
CA VAL A 475 14.02 -28.92 -18.82
C VAL A 475 15.08 -28.11 -18.06
N ASN A 476 14.70 -26.96 -17.49
CA ASN A 476 15.66 -26.04 -16.87
C ASN A 476 16.01 -26.39 -15.42
N LEU A 477 15.03 -26.82 -14.62
CA LEU A 477 15.23 -27.19 -13.21
C LEU A 477 15.56 -28.67 -13.04
N LYS A 478 15.19 -29.51 -14.00
CA LYS A 478 15.42 -30.97 -13.99
C LYS A 478 14.84 -31.58 -12.72
N ALA A 479 15.63 -32.38 -12.00
CA ALA A 479 15.22 -32.98 -10.74
C ALA A 479 14.70 -31.94 -9.72
N LYS A 480 15.20 -30.69 -9.72
CA LYS A 480 14.75 -29.63 -8.79
C LYS A 480 13.30 -29.17 -9.02
N ALA A 481 12.67 -29.59 -10.12
CA ALA A 481 11.23 -29.42 -10.32
C ALA A 481 10.40 -30.46 -9.55
N LEU A 482 11.01 -31.39 -8.81
CA LEU A 482 10.33 -32.42 -8.03
C LEU A 482 10.44 -32.11 -6.53
N MET A 483 9.33 -32.21 -5.81
CA MET A 483 9.30 -32.08 -4.35
C MET A 483 10.05 -33.22 -3.66
N SER A 484 10.14 -34.39 -4.30
CA SER A 484 10.89 -35.54 -3.79
C SER A 484 12.38 -35.23 -3.51
N GLN A 485 12.95 -34.22 -4.18
CA GLN A 485 14.32 -33.78 -3.96
C GLN A 485 14.60 -33.27 -2.55
N GLU A 486 13.60 -32.78 -1.81
CA GLU A 486 13.78 -32.33 -0.43
C GLU A 486 14.24 -33.46 0.50
N THR A 487 13.92 -34.70 0.14
CA THR A 487 14.25 -35.90 0.91
C THR A 487 15.34 -36.73 0.25
N MET A 488 15.99 -36.21 -0.79
CA MET A 488 17.14 -36.85 -1.43
C MET A 488 18.45 -36.42 -0.75
N ALA A 489 19.34 -37.37 -0.46
CA ALA A 489 20.66 -37.11 0.09
C ALA A 489 21.71 -38.08 -0.46
N SER A 490 22.82 -37.57 -1.00
CA SER A 490 23.95 -38.40 -1.49
C SER A 490 23.56 -39.50 -2.50
N GLY A 491 22.59 -39.22 -3.39
CA GLY A 491 22.05 -40.19 -4.35
C GLY A 491 21.05 -41.21 -3.77
N TRP A 492 20.73 -41.08 -2.48
CA TRP A 492 19.71 -41.85 -1.79
C TRP A 492 18.42 -41.07 -1.68
N GLN A 493 17.32 -41.68 -2.14
CA GLN A 493 15.98 -41.19 -1.87
C GLN A 493 15.50 -41.77 -0.54
N MET A 494 15.23 -40.89 0.42
CA MET A 494 14.59 -41.29 1.68
C MET A 494 13.13 -41.69 1.41
N PRO A 495 12.44 -42.34 2.37
CA PRO A 495 11.05 -42.74 2.18
C PRO A 495 10.17 -41.57 1.74
N ILE A 496 9.48 -41.77 0.62
CA ILE A 496 8.50 -40.83 0.04
C ILE A 496 7.08 -41.37 0.26
N PRO A 497 6.05 -40.51 0.29
CA PRO A 497 4.66 -40.95 0.37
C PRO A 497 4.20 -41.64 -0.93
N ASP A 498 3.15 -42.46 -0.82
CA ASP A 498 2.57 -43.20 -1.97
C ASP A 498 1.90 -42.28 -3.02
N ASN A 499 1.69 -41.00 -2.70
CA ASN A 499 1.16 -39.98 -3.61
C ASN A 499 2.20 -38.89 -3.98
N GLN A 500 3.49 -39.19 -3.87
CA GLN A 500 4.57 -38.25 -4.19
C GLN A 500 4.43 -37.63 -5.59
N TRP A 501 4.03 -38.41 -6.60
CA TRP A 501 3.84 -37.90 -7.96
C TRP A 501 2.75 -36.82 -8.04
N LYS A 502 1.69 -36.93 -7.23
CA LYS A 502 0.63 -35.91 -7.14
C LYS A 502 1.17 -34.62 -6.53
N LEU A 503 2.07 -34.72 -5.54
CA LEU A 503 2.75 -33.58 -4.94
C LEU A 503 3.68 -32.89 -5.95
N ASP A 504 4.42 -33.66 -6.75
CA ASP A 504 5.29 -33.12 -7.80
C ASP A 504 4.49 -32.38 -8.89
N VAL A 505 3.39 -32.97 -9.38
CA VAL A 505 2.49 -32.34 -10.36
C VAL A 505 1.85 -31.06 -9.79
N THR A 506 1.42 -31.09 -8.52
CA THR A 506 0.89 -29.92 -7.81
C THR A 506 1.94 -28.81 -7.69
N TYR A 507 3.20 -29.19 -7.47
CA TYR A 507 4.31 -28.26 -7.42
C TYR A 507 4.58 -27.62 -8.79
N TRP A 508 4.50 -28.34 -9.91
CA TRP A 508 4.64 -27.76 -11.25
C TRP A 508 3.60 -26.66 -11.52
N MET A 509 2.34 -26.91 -11.13
CA MET A 509 1.28 -25.88 -11.21
C MET A 509 1.57 -24.70 -10.27
N SER A 510 2.10 -24.95 -9.07
CA SER A 510 2.49 -23.89 -8.13
C SER A 510 3.63 -23.03 -8.67
N ILE A 511 4.62 -23.63 -9.35
CA ILE A 511 5.68 -22.89 -10.06
C ILE A 511 5.05 -22.01 -11.14
N TRP A 512 4.12 -22.54 -11.93
CA TRP A 512 3.42 -21.76 -12.95
C TRP A 512 2.62 -20.58 -12.37
N LEU A 513 1.91 -20.80 -11.26
CA LEU A 513 1.16 -19.73 -10.58
C LEU A 513 2.10 -18.64 -10.05
N ALA A 514 3.22 -19.01 -9.44
CA ALA A 514 4.26 -18.07 -9.02
C ALA A 514 4.89 -17.33 -10.21
N ALA A 515 5.17 -18.05 -11.32
CA ALA A 515 5.71 -17.48 -12.55
C ALA A 515 4.75 -16.47 -13.17
N LEU A 516 3.45 -16.75 -13.09
CA LEU A 516 2.41 -15.86 -13.57
C LEU A 516 2.43 -14.54 -12.78
N GLN A 517 2.52 -14.58 -11.45
CA GLN A 517 2.61 -13.36 -10.64
C GLN A 517 3.90 -12.57 -10.88
N SER A 518 5.05 -13.27 -10.92
CA SER A 518 6.35 -12.62 -11.11
C SER A 518 6.48 -12.00 -12.51
N SER A 519 6.00 -12.68 -13.55
CA SER A 519 6.14 -12.25 -14.95
C SER A 519 5.58 -10.87 -15.22
N PHE A 520 4.37 -10.55 -14.73
CA PHE A 520 3.79 -9.22 -14.95
C PHE A 520 4.56 -8.12 -14.20
N VAL A 521 5.11 -8.43 -13.03
CA VAL A 521 5.98 -7.53 -12.27
C VAL A 521 7.31 -7.33 -12.99
N ASP A 522 7.96 -8.41 -13.42
CA ASP A 522 9.27 -8.38 -14.09
C ASP A 522 9.19 -7.64 -15.43
N VAL A 523 8.10 -7.80 -16.18
CA VAL A 523 7.85 -7.03 -17.42
C VAL A 523 7.72 -5.53 -17.12
N ALA A 524 7.05 -5.15 -16.02
CA ALA A 524 6.89 -3.74 -15.65
C ALA A 524 8.20 -3.11 -15.17
N VAL A 525 8.96 -3.81 -14.32
CA VAL A 525 10.27 -3.36 -13.82
C VAL A 525 11.30 -3.30 -14.96
N GLY A 526 11.30 -4.31 -15.83
CA GLY A 526 12.26 -4.48 -16.91
C GLY A 526 13.68 -4.74 -16.41
N THR A 527 14.68 -4.31 -17.18
CA THR A 527 16.10 -4.54 -16.88
C THR A 527 16.94 -3.30 -17.14
N THR A 528 17.95 -3.09 -16.29
CA THR A 528 18.99 -2.07 -16.47
C THR A 528 20.27 -2.66 -17.08
N ASP A 529 20.36 -3.99 -17.22
CA ASP A 529 21.50 -4.66 -17.83
C ASP A 529 21.59 -4.29 -19.32
N PRO A 530 22.70 -3.68 -19.78
CA PRO A 530 22.85 -3.26 -21.18
C PRO A 530 22.73 -4.39 -22.21
N VAL A 531 23.08 -5.63 -21.84
CA VAL A 531 23.02 -6.80 -22.73
C VAL A 531 21.58 -7.27 -22.86
N LEU A 532 20.89 -7.47 -21.73
CA LEU A 532 19.48 -7.88 -21.73
C LEU A 532 18.57 -6.80 -22.33
N LYS A 533 18.94 -5.52 -22.21
CA LYS A 533 18.19 -4.42 -22.84
C LYS A 533 18.12 -4.53 -24.37
N ARG A 534 19.05 -5.22 -25.03
CA ARG A 534 19.02 -5.44 -26.49
C ARG A 534 17.98 -6.46 -26.92
N THR A 535 17.64 -7.40 -26.03
CA THR A 535 16.65 -8.47 -26.27
C THR A 535 15.27 -8.12 -25.72
N LEU A 536 15.16 -6.94 -25.09
CA LEU A 536 13.93 -6.41 -24.52
C LEU A 536 13.00 -5.84 -25.60
N LEU A 537 11.78 -6.37 -25.66
CA LEU A 537 10.67 -5.78 -26.40
C LEU A 537 9.98 -4.73 -25.53
N GLY A 538 10.43 -3.49 -25.67
CA GLY A 538 9.76 -2.34 -25.06
C GLY A 538 8.40 -2.05 -25.74
N PRO A 539 7.53 -1.26 -25.07
CA PRO A 539 6.22 -0.93 -25.59
C PRO A 539 6.34 -0.03 -26.82
N ARG A 540 5.56 -0.36 -27.86
CA ARG A 540 5.57 0.30 -29.18
C ARG A 540 4.46 1.34 -29.33
N ASP A 541 3.40 1.19 -28.54
CA ASP A 541 2.21 2.04 -28.58
C ASP A 541 1.88 2.60 -27.18
N PRO A 542 1.00 3.62 -27.08
CA PRO A 542 0.68 4.24 -25.80
C PRO A 542 -0.09 3.32 -24.83
N TYR A 543 -0.86 2.33 -25.32
CA TYR A 543 -1.62 1.41 -24.47
C TYR A 543 -0.72 0.35 -23.83
N GLN A 544 0.28 -0.16 -24.57
CA GLN A 544 1.33 -1.00 -23.99
C GLN A 544 2.12 -0.24 -22.93
N ARG A 545 2.47 1.04 -23.20
CA ARG A 545 3.15 1.90 -22.22
C ARG A 545 2.27 2.17 -21.00
N GLU A 546 0.97 2.34 -21.19
CA GLU A 546 0.00 2.47 -20.10
C GLU A 546 -0.01 1.22 -19.21
N MET A 547 -0.05 0.01 -19.80
CA MET A 547 0.00 -1.24 -19.02
C MET A 547 1.28 -1.36 -18.20
N CYS A 548 2.43 -1.04 -18.80
CA CYS A 548 3.71 -1.03 -18.10
C CYS A 548 3.73 -0.11 -16.87
N ASN A 549 3.17 1.09 -17.01
CA ASN A 549 3.15 2.10 -15.95
C ASN A 549 2.05 1.82 -14.91
N ASN A 550 1.20 0.82 -15.14
CA ASN A 550 0.07 0.48 -14.29
C ASN A 550 0.21 -0.91 -13.67
N GLN A 551 1.39 -1.26 -13.18
CA GLN A 551 1.60 -2.48 -12.39
C GLN A 551 1.74 -2.13 -10.90
N LYS A 552 1.01 -2.83 -10.03
CA LYS A 552 1.11 -2.66 -8.58
C LYS A 552 1.79 -3.84 -7.91
N ILE A 553 2.39 -3.54 -6.75
CA ILE A 553 2.95 -4.52 -5.82
C ILE A 553 2.64 -4.10 -4.37
N GLN A 554 2.96 -4.97 -3.42
CA GLN A 554 2.97 -4.63 -1.99
C GLN A 554 4.39 -4.45 -1.49
N THR A 555 4.63 -3.42 -0.68
CA THR A 555 5.95 -3.21 -0.05
C THR A 555 5.87 -2.33 1.20
N ASN A 556 6.69 -2.66 2.20
CA ASN A 556 6.85 -1.86 3.42
C ASN A 556 7.88 -0.71 3.28
N GLY A 557 8.51 -0.56 2.11
CA GLY A 557 9.54 0.46 1.85
C GLY A 557 8.99 1.86 1.61
N TYR A 558 7.69 1.98 1.29
CA TYR A 558 7.04 3.22 0.90
C TYR A 558 5.73 3.41 1.64
N THR A 559 5.10 4.56 1.47
CA THR A 559 3.84 4.89 2.15
C THR A 559 2.89 5.54 1.17
N SER A 560 1.73 4.92 0.97
CA SER A 560 0.66 5.41 0.10
C SER A 560 -0.44 6.10 0.93
N PHE A 561 -0.94 7.24 0.45
CA PHE A 561 -1.95 8.09 1.12
C PHE A 561 -3.18 8.32 0.27
N SER A 562 -4.37 8.29 0.88
CA SER A 562 -5.60 8.70 0.20
C SER A 562 -5.60 10.20 -0.02
N LEU A 563 -5.51 10.63 -1.29
CA LEU A 563 -5.61 12.04 -1.65
C LEU A 563 -6.99 12.60 -1.29
N PHE A 564 -8.05 11.81 -1.48
CA PHE A 564 -9.39 12.19 -1.03
C PHE A 564 -9.39 12.48 0.48
N GLY A 565 -8.86 11.57 1.29
CA GLY A 565 -8.77 11.76 2.75
C GLY A 565 -7.91 12.97 3.13
N LEU A 566 -6.79 13.15 2.45
CA LEU A 566 -5.89 14.28 2.66
C LEU A 566 -6.56 15.62 2.32
N TYR A 567 -7.19 15.73 1.15
CA TYR A 567 -7.93 16.94 0.77
C TYR A 567 -9.11 17.21 1.68
N PHE A 568 -9.85 16.18 2.10
CA PHE A 568 -10.96 16.34 3.03
C PHE A 568 -10.50 16.98 4.35
N VAL A 569 -9.38 16.50 4.92
CA VAL A 569 -8.82 17.05 6.16
C VAL A 569 -8.26 18.46 5.94
N LEU A 570 -7.45 18.67 4.91
CA LEU A 570 -6.77 19.95 4.67
C LEU A 570 -7.74 21.05 4.24
N VAL A 571 -8.63 20.78 3.28
CA VAL A 571 -9.59 21.77 2.79
C VAL A 571 -10.68 22.01 3.85
N GLY A 572 -11.20 20.95 4.47
CA GLY A 572 -12.20 21.07 5.54
C GLY A 572 -11.66 21.85 6.73
N GLY A 573 -10.43 21.54 7.17
CA GLY A 573 -9.75 22.28 8.22
C GLY A 573 -9.53 23.75 7.87
N LEU A 574 -9.14 24.05 6.63
CA LEU A 574 -8.88 25.42 6.18
C LEU A 574 -10.16 26.25 6.21
N LEU A 575 -11.29 25.66 5.80
CA LEU A 575 -12.60 26.31 5.88
C LEU A 575 -12.99 26.62 7.33
N VAL A 576 -12.71 25.72 8.28
CA VAL A 576 -12.94 25.98 9.71
C VAL A 576 -12.06 27.14 10.21
N ILE A 577 -10.77 27.15 9.84
CA ILE A 577 -9.84 28.22 10.23
C ILE A 577 -10.31 29.57 9.68
N ILE A 578 -10.64 29.65 8.39
CA ILE A 578 -11.13 30.87 7.75
C ILE A 578 -12.43 31.33 8.41
N THR A 579 -13.38 30.41 8.64
CA THR A 579 -14.64 30.73 9.31
C THR A 579 -14.40 31.31 10.70
N SER A 580 -13.45 30.75 11.47
CA SER A 580 -13.09 31.24 12.80
C SER A 580 -12.65 32.70 12.80
N TYR A 581 -11.85 33.12 11.83
CA TYR A 581 -11.38 34.52 11.72
C TYR A 581 -12.41 35.48 11.14
N VAL A 582 -13.25 35.02 10.21
CA VAL A 582 -14.20 35.87 9.48
C VAL A 582 -15.52 36.08 10.24
N LEU A 583 -15.92 35.11 11.08
CA LEU A 583 -17.22 35.11 11.72
C LEU A 583 -17.44 36.34 12.62
N GLU A 584 -16.47 36.70 13.46
CA GLU A 584 -16.58 37.85 14.36
C GLU A 584 -16.69 39.20 13.61
N PRO A 585 -15.81 39.55 12.66
CA PRO A 585 -15.95 40.76 11.84
C PRO A 585 -17.25 40.83 11.04
N VAL A 586 -17.69 39.72 10.47
CA VAL A 586 -18.94 39.66 9.68
C VAL A 586 -20.16 39.89 10.58
N LEU A 587 -20.20 39.24 11.75
CA LEU A 587 -21.29 39.45 12.71
C LEU A 587 -21.33 40.90 13.19
N HIS A 588 -20.18 41.49 13.50
CA HIS A 588 -20.09 42.91 13.86
C HIS A 588 -20.62 43.83 12.74
N PHE A 589 -20.22 43.59 11.49
CA PHE A 589 -20.69 44.38 10.34
C PHE A 589 -22.22 44.26 10.15
N VAL A 590 -22.76 43.04 10.24
CA VAL A 590 -24.20 42.79 10.09
C VAL A 590 -25.01 43.45 11.19
N GLU A 591 -24.56 43.38 12.44
CA GLU A 591 -25.23 43.97 13.60
C GLU A 591 -25.22 45.49 13.56
N ARG A 592 -24.10 46.09 13.12
CA ARG A 592 -24.03 47.54 12.88
C ARG A 592 -25.01 48.00 11.81
N ARG A 593 -25.25 47.19 10.78
CA ARG A 593 -26.16 47.52 9.68
C ARG A 593 -27.63 47.29 9.99
N ARG A 594 -27.95 46.27 10.80
CA ARG A 594 -29.35 45.89 11.13
C ARG A 594 -29.89 46.50 12.41
N MET A 595 -29.08 47.25 13.18
CA MET A 595 -29.46 47.86 14.48
C MET A 595 -30.05 46.86 15.49
N ASN A 596 -29.78 45.56 15.31
CA ASN A 596 -30.34 44.48 16.12
C ASN A 596 -29.17 43.71 16.76
N ASN A 597 -29.28 43.32 18.04
CA ASN A 597 -28.25 42.62 18.84
C ASN A 597 -26.96 43.39 19.20
N GLN A 598 -26.95 44.73 19.21
CA GLN A 598 -25.76 45.50 19.64
C GLN A 598 -25.23 45.11 21.04
N TYR A 599 -26.13 44.73 21.96
CA TYR A 599 -25.74 44.29 23.30
C TYR A 599 -24.81 43.07 23.29
N LYS A 600 -25.11 42.06 22.47
CA LYS A 600 -24.32 40.81 22.46
C LYS A 600 -22.89 41.05 22.02
N HIS A 601 -22.70 41.94 21.04
CA HIS A 601 -21.37 42.36 20.60
C HIS A 601 -20.66 43.18 21.69
N MET A 602 -21.33 44.14 22.32
CA MET A 602 -20.74 44.90 23.42
C MET A 602 -20.34 44.00 24.60
N GLU A 603 -21.17 43.02 24.95
CA GLU A 603 -20.84 42.04 26.00
C GLU A 603 -19.65 41.15 25.58
N TRP A 604 -19.56 40.74 24.31
CA TRP A 604 -18.42 39.99 23.79
C TRP A 604 -17.10 40.78 23.88
N THR A 605 -17.13 42.06 23.51
CA THR A 605 -15.97 42.97 23.58
C THR A 605 -15.59 43.30 25.03
N ALA A 606 -16.57 43.62 25.88
CA ALA A 606 -16.33 43.96 27.29
C ALA A 606 -15.74 42.80 28.11
N ASN A 607 -16.05 41.56 27.73
CA ASN A 607 -15.50 40.37 28.36
C ASN A 607 -14.10 39.99 27.86
N GLU A 608 -13.52 40.72 26.89
CA GLU A 608 -12.15 40.45 26.45
C GLU A 608 -11.15 40.80 27.56
N THR A 609 -10.06 40.04 27.67
CA THR A 609 -9.08 40.17 28.77
C THR A 609 -8.61 41.61 28.98
N LEU A 610 -8.30 42.35 27.91
CA LEU A 610 -7.82 43.73 28.00
C LEU A 610 -8.90 44.70 28.47
N HIS A 611 -10.18 44.46 28.12
CA HIS A 611 -11.30 45.27 28.61
C HIS A 611 -11.62 44.98 30.07
N LEU A 612 -11.58 43.71 30.49
CA LEU A 612 -11.70 43.34 31.89
C LEU A 612 -10.57 43.96 32.74
N GLN A 613 -9.34 43.98 32.23
CA GLN A 613 -8.20 44.62 32.89
C GLN A 613 -8.41 46.13 33.04
N ASN A 614 -8.83 46.81 31.96
CA ASN A 614 -9.16 48.24 32.00
C ASN A 614 -10.24 48.53 33.05
N LEU A 615 -11.35 47.81 33.03
CA LEU A 615 -12.43 47.97 34.02
C LEU A 615 -11.94 47.75 35.46
N GLY A 616 -10.99 46.84 35.67
CA GLY A 616 -10.32 46.65 36.97
C GLY A 616 -9.53 47.89 37.43
N PHE A 617 -8.75 48.50 36.54
CA PHE A 617 -8.03 49.74 36.86
C PHE A 617 -8.97 50.92 37.09
N GLN A 618 -10.03 51.04 36.29
CA GLN A 618 -11.05 52.08 36.48
C GLN A 618 -11.82 51.91 37.79
N GLY A 619 -12.11 50.68 38.19
CA GLY A 619 -12.73 50.38 39.49
C GLY A 619 -11.87 50.81 40.68
N LEU A 620 -10.56 50.90 40.51
CA LEU A 620 -9.61 51.46 41.48
C LEU A 620 -9.40 52.99 41.30
N GLY A 621 -10.19 53.64 40.44
CA GLY A 621 -10.09 55.07 40.13
C GLY A 621 -8.84 55.44 39.33
N ARG A 622 -8.23 54.51 38.58
CA ARG A 622 -6.94 54.72 37.90
C ARG A 622 -7.10 54.85 36.37
N GLY A 623 -6.64 56.00 35.85
CA GLY A 623 -6.48 56.29 34.42
C GLY A 623 -7.78 56.64 33.68
N THR A 624 -7.68 57.51 32.67
CA THR A 624 -8.77 57.77 31.72
C THR A 624 -8.52 56.96 30.46
N TRP A 625 -9.44 56.04 30.17
CA TRP A 625 -9.34 55.15 29.01
C TRP A 625 -10.26 55.61 27.88
N SER A 626 -9.93 55.19 26.67
CA SER A 626 -10.69 55.45 25.46
C SER A 626 -10.81 54.16 24.63
N ARG A 627 -11.63 54.21 23.55
CA ARG A 627 -11.87 53.07 22.64
C ARG A 627 -12.55 51.86 23.28
N TYR A 628 -13.53 52.09 24.16
CA TYR A 628 -14.33 51.08 24.86
C TYR A 628 -15.06 50.07 23.96
N THR A 629 -15.24 50.37 22.68
CA THR A 629 -15.92 49.52 21.71
C THR A 629 -14.99 48.87 20.69
N ASN A 630 -13.68 49.14 20.76
CA ASN A 630 -12.67 48.51 19.89
C ASN A 630 -11.95 47.39 20.65
N ASP A 631 -11.25 46.50 19.94
CA ASP A 631 -10.62 45.32 20.56
C ASP A 631 -9.55 45.65 21.62
N VAL A 632 -8.86 46.80 21.48
CA VAL A 632 -7.80 47.22 22.41
C VAL A 632 -8.15 48.56 23.05
N PRO A 633 -8.47 48.60 24.36
CA PRO A 633 -8.63 49.85 25.08
C PRO A 633 -7.26 50.51 25.32
N ILE A 634 -7.20 51.84 25.22
CA ILE A 634 -5.95 52.60 25.42
C ILE A 634 -6.19 53.75 26.38
N THR A 635 -5.16 54.13 27.12
CA THR A 635 -5.15 55.35 27.93
C THR A 635 -4.95 56.57 27.04
N GLU A 636 -5.51 57.71 27.43
CA GLU A 636 -5.35 58.97 26.67
C GLU A 636 -3.90 59.49 26.66
N GLN A 637 -3.13 59.16 27.70
CA GLN A 637 -1.70 59.44 27.83
C GLN A 637 -0.98 58.20 28.37
N ALA A 638 0.35 58.12 28.20
CA ALA A 638 1.16 57.05 28.79
C ALA A 638 1.30 57.27 30.30
N VAL A 639 0.32 56.81 31.07
CA VAL A 639 0.24 56.97 32.53
C VAL A 639 0.78 55.72 33.21
N ALA A 640 1.58 55.89 34.27
CA ALA A 640 2.05 54.79 35.11
C ALA A 640 0.94 54.37 36.10
N PHE A 641 0.69 53.06 36.22
CA PHE A 641 -0.26 52.49 37.16
C PHE A 641 0.44 51.61 38.19
N GLU A 642 -0.04 51.64 39.44
CA GLU A 642 0.31 50.64 40.45
C GLU A 642 -0.30 49.28 40.10
N SER A 643 0.32 48.19 40.53
CA SER A 643 -0.15 46.82 40.23
C SER A 643 -1.54 46.54 40.79
N LEU A 644 -2.42 45.91 40.00
CA LEU A 644 -3.75 45.44 40.44
C LEU A 644 -3.68 44.54 41.68
N ALA A 645 -2.57 43.84 41.91
CA ALA A 645 -2.38 42.97 43.06
C ALA A 645 -2.38 43.73 44.40
N LEU A 646 -1.95 45.00 44.40
CA LEU A 646 -1.85 45.82 45.60
C LEU A 646 -3.20 46.47 45.97
N GLY A 647 -4.09 46.69 45.00
CA GLY A 647 -5.39 47.33 45.22
C GLY A 647 -6.43 46.48 45.95
N HIS A 648 -6.24 45.15 46.07
CA HIS A 648 -7.17 44.27 46.79
C HIS A 648 -7.00 44.28 48.31
N GLY A 649 -5.89 44.83 48.83
CA GLY A 649 -5.59 44.87 50.26
C GLY A 649 -6.45 45.86 51.06
N ASP A 650 -6.92 46.94 50.43
CA ASP A 650 -7.48 48.10 51.14
C ASP A 650 -9.00 48.06 51.35
N VAL A 651 -9.74 47.18 50.65
CA VAL A 651 -11.22 47.16 50.67
C VAL A 651 -11.80 46.63 51.99
N LYS A 652 -11.00 46.00 52.87
CA LYS A 652 -11.49 45.42 54.14
C LYS A 652 -11.50 46.36 55.35
N ARG A 653 -11.11 47.63 55.24
CA ARG A 653 -11.01 48.54 56.40
C ARG A 653 -12.07 49.64 56.51
N GLU A 654 -12.90 49.87 55.51
CA GLU A 654 -13.96 50.88 55.55
C GLU A 654 -15.33 50.30 55.22
N SER A 655 -15.96 49.60 56.17
CA SER A 655 -17.42 49.39 56.13
C SER A 655 -18.00 49.21 57.53
N SER A 656 -17.92 50.28 58.32
CA SER A 656 -18.84 50.49 59.44
C SER A 656 -19.16 51.97 59.51
N GLY A 657 -20.20 52.37 58.79
CA GLY A 657 -20.77 53.71 58.89
C GLY A 657 -21.05 54.33 57.52
N GLU A 658 -22.28 54.79 57.39
CA GLU A 658 -22.74 55.86 56.49
C GLU A 658 -23.35 55.48 55.13
N ALA A 659 -24.44 56.20 54.85
CA ALA A 659 -25.52 55.86 53.95
C ALA A 659 -25.20 56.07 52.46
N ALA A 660 -25.93 55.34 51.63
CA ALA A 660 -25.88 55.41 50.18
C ALA A 660 -26.21 56.81 49.63
N PRO A 661 -25.44 57.32 48.66
CA PRO A 661 -25.91 58.32 47.72
C PRO A 661 -26.33 57.68 46.38
N ASP A 662 -27.48 58.13 45.93
CA ASP A 662 -28.17 57.85 44.68
C ASP A 662 -27.32 58.29 43.46
N MET A 663 -26.97 57.39 42.54
CA MET A 663 -26.26 57.74 41.29
C MET A 663 -27.23 57.79 40.11
N GLY A 664 -27.63 59.01 39.75
CA GLY A 664 -28.42 59.35 38.57
C GLY A 664 -27.66 59.16 37.24
N TYR A 665 -28.45 58.94 36.19
CA TYR A 665 -28.01 58.80 34.79
C TYR A 665 -27.25 60.03 34.26
N PRO A 666 -26.24 59.86 33.38
CA PRO A 666 -25.51 60.98 32.80
C PRO A 666 -26.28 61.66 31.66
N GLN A 667 -26.44 62.99 31.75
CA GLN A 667 -26.83 63.86 30.66
C GLN A 667 -25.63 64.27 29.79
N LYS A 668 -25.93 64.55 28.51
CA LYS A 668 -25.05 64.96 27.40
C LYS A 668 -24.27 66.27 27.64
N PRO A 669 -23.08 66.47 27.04
CA PRO A 669 -22.26 67.66 27.23
C PRO A 669 -22.50 68.77 26.19
N THR A 670 -22.46 70.04 26.64
CA THR A 670 -22.20 71.23 25.81
C THR A 670 -21.24 72.20 26.53
N THR A 671 -20.05 72.32 25.93
CA THR A 671 -19.07 73.43 25.79
C THR A 671 -19.05 74.71 26.68
N PRO A 672 -17.87 75.39 26.77
CA PRO A 672 -17.36 76.02 28.01
C PRO A 672 -17.33 77.57 28.00
N SER A 673 -17.12 78.17 29.18
CA SER A 673 -16.64 79.56 29.31
C SER A 673 -15.75 79.81 30.54
N ALA A 674 -14.50 80.19 30.24
CA ALA A 674 -13.67 81.27 30.81
C ALA A 674 -13.51 81.54 32.32
N GLY A 675 -12.23 81.64 32.72
CA GLY A 675 -11.68 82.51 33.80
C GLY A 675 -11.49 81.82 35.16
N GLY A 676 -10.38 81.93 35.90
CA GLY A 676 -9.11 82.65 35.74
C GLY A 676 -8.26 82.53 37.03
N PHE A 677 -6.94 82.70 36.86
CA PHE A 677 -5.90 83.20 37.79
C PHE A 677 -5.53 82.55 39.15
N GLY A 678 -4.19 82.46 39.33
CA GLY A 678 -3.43 82.47 40.59
C GLY A 678 -2.92 81.09 41.03
N SER A 679 -1.68 80.85 41.44
CA SER A 679 -0.45 81.64 41.60
C SER A 679 0.69 80.65 41.90
N MET A 680 1.91 81.14 41.69
CA MET A 680 3.21 80.47 41.72
C MET A 680 3.78 80.41 43.14
N GLU A 681 4.37 79.28 43.57
CA GLU A 681 5.51 79.28 44.50
C GLU A 681 6.21 77.91 44.56
N THR A 682 7.39 77.90 45.15
CA THR A 682 8.59 77.17 44.71
C THR A 682 9.27 76.49 45.90
N ILE A 683 10.20 75.56 45.62
CA ILE A 683 11.43 75.23 46.38
C ILE A 683 11.41 74.04 47.39
N ASN A 684 12.12 72.99 46.95
CA ASN A 684 13.24 72.22 47.54
C ASN A 684 13.17 71.35 48.81
N HIS A 685 13.75 70.16 48.59
CA HIS A 685 14.80 69.41 49.30
C HIS A 685 14.53 68.60 50.59
N ASP A 686 15.09 67.39 50.50
CA ASP A 686 15.77 66.58 51.53
C ASP A 686 14.94 65.87 52.59
N SER A 687 14.96 64.53 52.57
CA SER A 687 16.01 63.72 53.23
C SER A 687 15.50 62.34 53.67
N GLU A 688 16.41 61.38 53.54
CA GLU A 688 16.30 59.98 53.95
C GLU A 688 16.15 59.80 55.47
N SER A 689 15.40 58.77 55.87
CA SER A 689 15.72 57.78 56.91
C SER A 689 14.45 56.95 57.15
N GLY A 690 14.44 55.63 57.25
CA GLY A 690 15.52 54.67 57.43
C GLY A 690 14.99 53.58 58.37
N VAL A 691 15.05 52.33 57.89
CA VAL A 691 15.28 51.09 58.67
C VAL A 691 14.14 50.64 59.60
N GLY A 692 13.74 49.36 59.70
CA GLY A 692 14.28 48.10 59.17
C GLY A 692 13.22 46.98 59.31
N GLN A 693 13.21 46.06 58.34
CA GLN A 693 13.71 44.67 58.44
C GLN A 693 12.74 43.72 59.17
N THR A 694 12.27 42.64 58.53
CA THR A 694 13.08 41.45 58.24
C THR A 694 12.43 40.50 57.20
N PRO A 695 13.23 39.58 56.59
CA PRO A 695 12.93 38.93 55.32
C PRO A 695 12.45 37.47 55.43
N LEU A 696 11.80 36.97 54.37
CA LEU A 696 11.53 35.54 54.16
C LEU A 696 12.49 34.99 53.08
N GLU A 697 13.20 33.93 53.45
CA GLU A 697 14.17 33.15 52.67
C GLU A 697 13.60 32.62 51.35
N VAL A 698 14.43 32.68 50.29
CA VAL A 698 14.18 32.05 48.98
C VAL A 698 15.14 30.87 48.81
N SER A 699 14.59 29.73 48.39
CA SER A 699 15.30 28.46 48.18
C SER A 699 16.44 28.56 47.15
N PRO A 700 17.58 27.86 47.39
CA PRO A 700 18.79 27.90 46.56
C PRO A 700 18.61 27.40 45.10
N GLU A 701 17.50 26.74 44.76
CA GLU A 701 17.23 26.29 43.39
C GLU A 701 16.89 27.45 42.43
N HIS A 702 16.35 28.57 42.94
CA HIS A 702 16.04 29.75 42.11
C HIS A 702 17.29 30.55 41.71
N GLN A 703 18.39 30.43 42.46
CA GLN A 703 19.62 31.17 42.21
C GLN A 703 20.44 30.55 41.07
N ALA A 704 20.34 29.23 40.88
CA ALA A 704 21.00 28.51 39.79
C ALA A 704 20.38 28.85 38.42
N LEU A 705 19.04 28.92 38.34
CA LEU A 705 18.33 29.22 37.08
C LEU A 705 18.58 30.66 36.59
N TYR A 706 18.77 31.60 37.52
CA TYR A 706 19.04 33.00 37.21
C TYR A 706 20.47 33.24 36.69
N GLN A 707 21.44 32.42 37.09
CA GLN A 707 22.81 32.50 36.56
C GLN A 707 22.93 31.85 35.16
N SER A 708 22.21 30.76 34.89
CA SER A 708 22.22 30.13 33.56
C SER A 708 21.61 31.02 32.47
N LEU A 709 20.55 31.78 32.79
CA LEU A 709 19.93 32.72 31.86
C LEU A 709 20.77 33.97 31.57
N LYS A 710 21.67 34.35 32.49
CA LYS A 710 22.62 35.45 32.28
C LYS A 710 23.73 35.08 31.28
N HIS A 711 24.13 33.82 31.23
CA HIS A 711 25.21 33.37 30.34
C HIS A 711 24.78 33.30 28.87
N VAL A 712 23.55 32.83 28.61
CA VAL A 712 22.96 32.74 27.25
C VAL A 712 22.73 34.13 26.63
N ARG A 713 22.47 35.15 27.45
CA ARG A 713 22.25 36.52 26.95
C ARG A 713 23.55 37.20 26.49
N THR A 714 24.70 36.83 27.05
CA THR A 714 26.02 37.38 26.65
C THR A 714 26.57 36.79 25.36
N GLU A 715 26.13 35.62 24.90
CA GLU A 715 26.57 35.02 23.63
C GLU A 715 25.78 35.50 22.40
N LEU A 716 24.60 36.09 22.59
CA LEU A 716 23.76 36.60 21.50
C LEU A 716 24.12 38.04 21.05
N ASP A 717 24.90 38.78 21.84
CA ASP A 717 25.25 40.17 21.57
C ASP A 717 26.60 40.35 20.84
N THR A 718 27.28 39.26 20.44
CA THR A 718 28.60 39.30 19.76
C THR A 718 28.60 38.67 18.36
N VAL A 719 27.71 39.11 17.45
CA VAL A 719 27.89 38.87 16.01
C VAL A 719 27.56 40.13 15.19
N SER A 720 28.58 40.70 14.55
CA SER A 720 28.56 41.91 13.70
C SER A 720 28.28 41.55 12.22
N PRO A 721 27.79 42.47 11.35
CA PRO A 721 27.31 42.14 10.02
C PRO A 721 28.35 42.37 8.91
N ALA A 722 28.37 41.52 7.88
CA ALA A 722 29.08 41.79 6.64
C ALA A 722 28.36 41.23 5.40
N SER A 723 28.10 42.17 4.47
CA SER A 723 28.16 42.04 3.00
C SER A 723 27.01 41.37 2.24
N THR A 724 26.18 42.26 1.71
CA THR A 724 25.24 42.17 0.59
C THR A 724 25.94 41.78 -0.73
N MET A 725 25.42 40.78 -1.45
CA MET A 725 25.66 40.63 -2.89
C MET A 725 24.33 40.39 -3.62
N VAL A 726 24.16 41.17 -4.68
CA VAL A 726 22.98 41.34 -5.53
C VAL A 726 22.88 40.21 -6.55
N ALA A 727 21.66 39.68 -6.77
CA ALA A 727 21.33 38.89 -7.95
C ALA A 727 20.05 39.43 -8.58
N GLN A 728 20.18 39.90 -9.83
CA GLN A 728 19.15 40.49 -10.68
C GLN A 728 18.22 39.43 -11.27
N PHE A 729 16.92 39.76 -11.36
CA PHE A 729 15.98 39.13 -12.28
C PHE A 729 15.87 39.98 -13.57
N PRO A 730 15.72 39.38 -14.77
CA PRO A 730 15.53 40.11 -16.00
C PRO A 730 14.04 40.38 -16.29
N ASP A 731 13.76 41.57 -16.79
CA ASP A 731 12.46 42.05 -17.26
C ASP A 731 12.34 41.83 -18.79
N PRO A 732 11.13 41.59 -19.36
CA PRO A 732 10.95 41.35 -20.79
C PRO A 732 10.56 42.63 -21.54
N GLY A 733 11.17 42.93 -22.69
CA GLY A 733 10.62 43.97 -23.58
C GLY A 733 11.49 44.56 -24.69
N SER A 734 11.39 43.95 -25.88
CA SER A 734 11.20 44.61 -27.19
C SER A 734 12.40 45.04 -28.09
N ARG A 735 12.20 44.71 -29.38
CA ARG A 735 12.56 45.42 -30.65
C ARG A 735 13.88 45.10 -31.38
N TYR A 736 13.67 44.71 -32.67
CA TYR A 736 14.43 44.92 -33.93
C TYR A 736 15.97 44.78 -33.85
N GLU A 737 16.63 43.90 -34.60
CA GLU A 737 16.59 43.63 -36.06
C GLU A 737 16.77 42.14 -36.40
#